data_AF-A0ABD4W7H5-F1
#
_entry.id   AF-A0ABD4W7H5-F1
#
_cell.length_a   1.000
_cell.length_b   1.000
_cell.length_c   1.000
_cell.angle_alpha   90.00
_cell.angle_beta   90.00
_cell.angle_gamma   90.00
#
_symmetry.space_group_name_H-M   'P 1'
#
loop_
_entity.id
_entity.type
_entity.pdbx_description
1 polymer ?
#
loop_
_entity_poly.entity_id
_entity_poly.type
_entity_poly.pdbx_seq_one_letter_code
_entity_poly.pdbx_strand_id
1 'polypeptide(L)'
;MRHAHNEAKPRGSFVQRMVAALAAIAMLGGLGYVTTSSAIAEDDQNPSGDTSTLQPANSKSIAKIEGGDGDQYALHLTASGDSSSSTVTTAVPADIVLVLDKSGSMKNSNRDTNAKNAATALASKLLTAANAALPAEQQVQMAVVTFSDRARTTSQFTTSPGAIGTAVSAWPNGGTNWEDALKTANDLSSGRSGVQKHIVFLSDGNPTFRITSYSGCFKWSGFGQGWESHPEYGTQAECEANNKWLDQSYQWKTDPDGSDGNIHGEGDDDSYGYNYAAALSEANERGNAALYVVKVSADANKMSDLAKEANAVTGKEYDGTSAENLTKAFEQIYNTITTTAKIRAYSITDTLSQWVDPVDFADVANGADITQYVTVTNNGTTVSGYTAVYNVDDNGNRTITVTFNNGNGMIVDKNETIDVSFKVKPSDAAYADYASKQQYPDTGEANTGNESAGKQGYFSNAGAHLNYCVVTSVNDQESECTQQTLDYAKPVVQVRLGQITINKVWSDGASKHASDAVTVQLQRTKTGEAAAQAEKVGDPITLNASNNWTATIGRLQPGYTYSVAETSEDSRYAVSYQYGNAASNATGVDLTKAMVWQSDGNGGNMTATLTNTLKSATLSNVITVQKILEGRDWKAGDSFDFELTADGNAPLPADCAQQAQQSCKVTVAYDAASPDSQHSATFGDITYNAGKADYTYTITEGNGNIAALYYSGAKYQIVVAVTETNGAWTASVKSVTKLLDDNGKNVSESQKIGDPIAFTNTYVAVSALPLTGGTTDRQWLLVGGSIGGLAVLLVGAAGIWNSKKRLV
;
A
#
# COMPACT_ATOMS: atom_id res chain seq x y z
N MET A 1 52.75 0.82 42.93
CA MET A 1 52.36 2.25 42.98
C MET A 1 50.85 2.28 42.75
N ARG A 2 50.07 2.17 43.84
CA ARG A 2 49.28 3.25 44.49
C ARG A 2 48.29 3.91 43.53
N HIS A 3 46.97 3.99 43.76
CA HIS A 3 45.98 3.45 44.70
C HIS A 3 44.63 3.74 43.98
N ALA A 4 43.78 2.74 43.74
CA ALA A 4 42.53 2.49 44.47
C ALA A 4 41.47 3.61 44.39
N HIS A 5 40.31 3.30 43.79
CA HIS A 5 39.05 3.25 44.55
C HIS A 5 37.97 2.37 43.90
N ASN A 6 37.69 1.25 44.57
CA ASN A 6 36.40 0.54 44.69
C ASN A 6 35.30 1.51 45.15
N GLU A 7 33.98 1.34 45.01
CA GLU A 7 33.01 0.23 44.88
C GLU A 7 31.66 0.97 44.56
N ALA A 8 30.59 0.44 43.97
CA ALA A 8 29.80 -0.71 44.36
C ALA A 8 28.74 -1.02 43.29
N LYS A 9 28.34 -2.30 43.19
CA LYS A 9 27.13 -2.80 42.53
C LYS A 9 26.05 -3.00 43.61
N PRO A 10 24.75 -2.93 43.27
CA PRO A 10 24.02 -4.19 43.19
C PRO A 10 22.98 -4.28 42.05
N ARG A 11 22.69 -5.55 41.67
CA ARG A 11 21.42 -6.19 41.25
C ARG A 11 20.27 -5.25 40.82
N GLY A 12 19.59 -5.41 39.68
CA GLY A 12 19.08 -6.65 39.08
C GLY A 12 17.54 -6.61 39.03
N SER A 13 17.02 -6.44 37.82
CA SER A 13 15.66 -6.71 37.32
C SER A 13 14.52 -5.69 37.51
N PHE A 14 13.92 -5.41 36.33
CA PHE A 14 12.50 -5.29 36.00
C PHE A 14 11.85 -3.89 35.90
N VAL A 15 11.18 -3.71 34.74
CA VAL A 15 10.08 -2.79 34.40
C VAL A 15 10.39 -1.57 33.50
N GLN A 16 10.13 -1.81 32.20
CA GLN A 16 9.33 -1.04 31.23
C GLN A 16 9.69 0.38 30.74
N ARG A 17 9.80 0.40 29.41
CA ARG A 17 9.16 1.31 28.42
C ARG A 17 9.87 2.62 28.06
N MET A 18 10.57 2.50 26.92
CA MET A 18 10.74 3.43 25.80
C MET A 18 10.01 4.79 25.91
N VAL A 19 10.81 5.85 25.93
CA VAL A 19 10.52 7.14 25.29
C VAL A 19 11.75 7.50 24.46
N ALA A 20 11.60 7.50 23.15
CA ALA A 20 12.55 7.96 22.14
C ALA A 20 11.71 8.53 20.99
N ALA A 21 12.08 9.57 20.26
CA ALA A 21 13.06 10.63 20.44
C ALA A 21 12.65 11.73 19.44
N LEU A 22 12.86 12.99 19.80
CA LEU A 22 12.77 14.16 18.92
C LEU A 22 13.87 14.14 17.84
N ALA A 23 13.51 14.48 16.60
CA ALA A 23 14.31 15.18 15.56
C ALA A 23 13.62 14.95 14.19
N ALA A 24 13.58 15.85 13.20
CA ALA A 24 13.94 17.26 13.06
C ALA A 24 13.30 17.72 11.74
N ILE A 25 12.68 18.90 11.70
CA ILE A 25 12.24 19.55 10.44
C ILE A 25 13.41 20.40 9.97
N ALA A 26 14.05 19.99 8.86
CA ALA A 26 15.06 20.78 8.18
C ALA A 26 14.41 21.55 7.01
N MET A 27 14.49 22.88 7.08
CA MET A 27 14.17 23.81 6.00
C MET A 27 15.25 23.76 4.90
N LEU A 28 14.82 23.88 3.65
CA LEU A 28 15.53 24.37 2.45
C LEU A 28 14.40 24.72 1.45
N GLY A 29 14.24 25.90 0.84
CA GLY A 29 15.17 26.98 0.56
C GLY A 29 15.21 27.24 -0.95
N GLY A 30 14.33 28.12 -1.46
CA GLY A 30 14.55 28.95 -2.66
C GLY A 30 14.29 28.35 -4.04
N LEU A 31 13.41 29.02 -4.81
CA LEU A 31 13.69 29.52 -6.17
C LEU A 31 12.51 30.39 -6.63
N GLY A 32 12.80 31.67 -6.88
CA GLY A 32 11.81 32.65 -7.30
C GLY A 32 11.42 32.50 -8.77
N TYR A 33 10.19 32.91 -9.07
CA TYR A 33 9.80 33.36 -10.40
C TYR A 33 9.03 34.66 -10.28
N VAL A 34 9.59 35.68 -10.91
CA VAL A 34 8.97 36.99 -11.16
C VAL A 34 7.98 36.79 -12.31
N THR A 35 6.71 37.14 -12.11
CA THR A 35 5.79 37.40 -13.22
C THR A 35 5.09 38.74 -12.99
N THR A 36 5.18 39.55 -14.03
CA THR A 36 4.75 40.94 -14.19
C THR A 36 3.29 41.19 -13.81
N SER A 37 3.06 42.18 -12.93
CA SER A 37 1.73 42.73 -12.66
C SER A 37 1.21 43.50 -13.87
N SER A 38 0.11 43.03 -14.46
CA SER A 38 -0.76 43.83 -15.32
C SER A 38 -1.79 44.54 -14.45
N ALA A 39 -1.77 45.87 -14.50
CA ALA A 39 -2.75 46.73 -13.86
C ALA A 39 -4.16 46.51 -14.44
N ILE A 40 -5.16 46.44 -13.58
CA ILE A 40 -6.55 46.69 -13.94
C ILE A 40 -7.08 47.68 -12.88
N ALA A 41 -7.55 48.82 -13.36
CA ALA A 41 -8.35 49.76 -12.59
C ALA A 41 -9.82 49.40 -12.83
N GLU A 42 -10.63 49.29 -11.78
CA GLU A 42 -11.90 50.02 -11.63
C GLU A 42 -12.53 49.78 -10.26
N ASP A 43 -13.36 50.76 -9.93
CA ASP A 43 -13.99 51.16 -8.68
C ASP A 43 -14.99 50.13 -8.11
N ASP A 44 -14.86 49.79 -6.82
CA ASP A 44 -16.00 49.47 -5.97
C ASP A 44 -15.64 49.58 -4.47
N GLN A 45 -16.43 50.35 -3.74
CA GLN A 45 -16.32 50.63 -2.30
C GLN A 45 -16.77 49.43 -1.45
N ASN A 46 -15.97 48.35 -1.44
CA ASN A 46 -16.11 47.27 -0.47
C ASN A 46 -14.72 46.87 0.04
N PRO A 47 -14.37 47.06 1.33
CA PRO A 47 -13.12 46.57 1.88
C PRO A 47 -13.26 45.06 2.14
N SER A 48 -13.46 44.29 1.07
CA SER A 48 -13.21 42.87 1.11
C SER A 48 -11.71 42.73 1.00
N GLY A 49 -11.04 42.41 2.12
CA GLY A 49 -9.63 42.03 2.08
C GLY A 49 -9.46 40.98 0.99
N ASP A 50 -8.47 41.15 0.12
CA ASP A 50 -8.25 40.29 -1.04
C ASP A 50 -8.15 38.82 -0.61
N THR A 51 -9.27 38.09 -0.74
CA THR A 51 -9.40 36.67 -0.33
C THR A 51 -8.94 35.73 -1.44
N SER A 52 -8.44 36.25 -2.57
CA SER A 52 -8.05 35.46 -3.75
C SER A 52 -6.91 34.47 -3.50
N THR A 53 -6.20 34.57 -2.37
CA THR A 53 -5.10 33.67 -1.99
C THR A 53 -5.47 32.62 -0.94
N LEU A 54 -6.71 32.55 -0.47
CA LEU A 54 -7.15 31.61 0.59
C LEU A 54 -7.72 30.33 -0.04
N GLN A 55 -7.01 29.20 0.10
CA GLN A 55 -7.47 27.87 -0.35
C GLN A 55 -7.17 26.79 0.69
N PRO A 56 -8.02 25.78 0.89
CA PRO A 56 -7.74 24.68 1.82
C PRO A 56 -6.51 23.88 1.37
N ALA A 57 -5.77 23.31 2.32
CA ALA A 57 -4.86 22.22 1.99
C ALA A 57 -5.67 20.94 1.77
N ASN A 58 -5.33 20.18 0.73
CA ASN A 58 -5.96 18.90 0.42
C ASN A 58 -4.89 17.84 0.13
N SER A 59 -5.19 16.59 0.43
CA SER A 59 -4.32 15.46 0.08
C SER A 59 -5.15 14.24 -0.28
N LYS A 60 -4.68 13.48 -1.25
CA LYS A 60 -5.24 12.17 -1.57
C LYS A 60 -4.13 11.14 -1.45
N SER A 61 -4.36 10.12 -0.63
CA SER A 61 -3.37 9.08 -0.38
C SER A 61 -3.98 7.70 -0.37
N ILE A 62 -3.14 6.68 -0.58
CA ILE A 62 -3.51 5.29 -0.42
C ILE A 62 -2.63 4.62 0.63
N ALA A 63 -3.23 3.72 1.40
CA ALA A 63 -2.54 2.87 2.37
C ALA A 63 -2.92 1.42 2.10
N LYS A 64 -1.94 0.52 2.02
CA LYS A 64 -2.20 -0.90 1.84
C LYS A 64 -2.85 -1.49 3.08
N ILE A 65 -3.88 -2.32 2.89
CA ILE A 65 -4.57 -3.02 3.98
C ILE A 65 -3.85 -4.35 4.23
N GLU A 66 -3.21 -4.48 5.39
CA GLU A 66 -2.54 -5.73 5.78
C GLU A 66 -3.55 -6.83 6.15
N GLY A 67 -3.26 -8.07 5.74
CA GLY A 67 -4.08 -9.24 6.08
C GLY A 67 -5.44 -9.33 5.36
N GLY A 68 -5.71 -8.45 4.39
CA GLY A 68 -6.90 -8.52 3.54
C GLY A 68 -6.81 -9.56 2.40
N ASP A 69 -7.96 -9.93 1.83
CA ASP A 69 -8.07 -10.74 0.60
C ASP A 69 -7.68 -9.88 -0.62
N GLY A 70 -6.42 -9.49 -0.79
CA GLY A 70 -6.12 -8.57 -1.90
C GLY A 70 -4.95 -7.63 -1.72
N ASP A 71 -4.50 -7.10 -2.87
CA ASP A 71 -3.83 -5.81 -2.95
C ASP A 71 -4.94 -4.77 -2.73
N GLN A 72 -5.57 -4.80 -1.55
CA GLN A 72 -6.60 -3.85 -1.16
C GLN A 72 -5.91 -2.64 -0.52
N TYR A 73 -6.44 -1.47 -0.83
CA TYR A 73 -5.95 -0.20 -0.33
C TYR A 73 -7.12 0.56 0.29
N ALA A 74 -6.85 1.19 1.43
CA ALA A 74 -7.68 2.26 1.94
C ALA A 74 -7.27 3.54 1.20
N LEU A 75 -8.23 4.17 0.53
CA LEU A 75 -8.05 5.44 -0.15
C LEU A 75 -8.60 6.54 0.77
N HIS A 76 -7.81 7.60 0.96
CA HIS A 76 -8.12 8.74 1.84
C HIS A 76 -8.08 10.03 1.01
N LEU A 77 -9.14 10.84 1.07
CA LEU A 77 -9.18 12.20 0.55
C LEU A 77 -9.40 13.17 1.70
N THR A 78 -8.43 14.03 1.96
CA THR A 78 -8.47 14.98 3.06
C THR A 78 -8.69 16.41 2.59
N ALA A 79 -9.37 17.20 3.41
CA ALA A 79 -9.52 18.64 3.24
C ALA A 79 -9.33 19.32 4.59
N SER A 80 -8.35 20.21 4.68
CA SER A 80 -8.03 20.95 5.90
C SER A 80 -8.51 22.39 5.82
N GLY A 81 -8.96 22.91 6.96
CA GLY A 81 -9.15 24.34 7.15
C GLY A 81 -7.85 25.12 7.23
N ASP A 82 -6.70 24.47 7.42
CA ASP A 82 -5.39 25.13 7.30
C ASP A 82 -5.06 25.27 5.80
N SER A 83 -4.93 26.51 5.33
CA SER A 83 -4.58 26.78 3.94
C SER A 83 -3.09 26.57 3.70
N SER A 84 -2.72 25.95 2.57
CA SER A 84 -1.32 25.90 2.11
C SER A 84 -0.77 27.30 1.77
N SER A 85 -1.67 28.28 1.59
CA SER A 85 -1.43 29.71 1.51
C SER A 85 -2.24 30.47 2.58
N SER A 86 -1.60 30.71 3.72
CA SER A 86 -1.92 31.79 4.69
C SER A 86 -3.23 31.69 5.50
N THR A 87 -3.09 31.33 6.78
CA THR A 87 -3.91 31.70 7.96
C THR A 87 -5.44 31.82 7.81
N VAL A 88 -6.16 30.70 7.97
CA VAL A 88 -7.51 30.74 8.58
C VAL A 88 -7.35 31.26 10.01
N THR A 89 -7.95 32.42 10.30
CA THR A 89 -7.85 33.10 11.60
C THR A 89 -9.01 32.67 12.50
N THR A 90 -8.71 32.05 13.64
CA THR A 90 -9.57 32.16 14.83
C THR A 90 -9.57 33.63 15.28
N ALA A 91 -10.66 34.14 15.86
CA ALA A 91 -10.83 35.55 16.27
C ALA A 91 -9.49 36.26 16.58
N VAL A 92 -9.12 37.25 15.77
CA VAL A 92 -7.77 37.82 15.80
C VAL A 92 -7.57 38.57 17.13
N PRO A 93 -6.70 38.10 18.04
CA PRO A 93 -6.32 38.92 19.18
C PRO A 93 -5.68 40.21 18.68
N ALA A 94 -6.07 41.34 19.26
CA ALA A 94 -5.66 42.66 18.78
C ALA A 94 -5.32 43.62 19.93
N ASP A 95 -4.31 44.45 19.73
CA ASP A 95 -3.93 45.58 20.59
C ASP A 95 -4.26 46.88 19.88
N ILE A 96 -5.29 47.59 20.30
CA ILE A 96 -5.75 48.81 19.63
C ILE A 96 -5.34 50.03 20.45
N VAL A 97 -4.57 50.94 19.87
CA VAL A 97 -4.27 52.25 20.45
C VAL A 97 -5.12 53.29 19.76
N LEU A 98 -6.07 53.87 20.49
CA LEU A 98 -6.89 54.96 20.00
C LEU A 98 -6.20 56.28 20.32
N VAL A 99 -5.83 57.04 19.30
CA VAL A 99 -5.12 58.32 19.41
C VAL A 99 -6.09 59.44 19.04
N LEU A 100 -6.57 60.20 20.02
CA LEU A 100 -7.55 61.24 19.83
C LEU A 100 -6.96 62.63 20.01
N ASP A 101 -7.16 63.45 18.99
CA ASP A 101 -6.94 64.89 19.07
C ASP A 101 -7.88 65.54 20.09
N LYS A 102 -7.29 66.38 20.95
CA LYS A 102 -7.90 67.21 21.97
C LYS A 102 -7.42 68.65 21.85
N SER A 103 -7.00 69.08 20.67
CA SER A 103 -6.72 70.47 20.34
C SER A 103 -7.96 71.36 20.51
N GLY A 104 -7.76 72.66 20.59
CA GLY A 104 -8.81 73.64 20.76
C GLY A 104 -9.83 73.63 19.60
N SER A 105 -9.40 73.30 18.39
CA SER A 105 -10.27 73.18 17.20
C SER A 105 -11.35 72.11 17.35
N MET A 106 -11.08 71.05 18.12
CA MET A 106 -12.04 69.97 18.40
C MET A 106 -13.28 70.43 19.18
N LYS A 107 -13.28 71.64 19.77
CA LYS A 107 -14.48 72.25 20.37
C LYS A 107 -15.52 72.63 19.33
N ASN A 108 -15.10 72.89 18.10
CA ASN A 108 -15.97 73.36 17.04
C ASN A 108 -16.90 72.24 16.57
N SER A 109 -18.13 72.61 16.20
CA SER A 109 -19.09 71.71 15.52
C SER A 109 -19.30 70.35 16.19
N ASN A 110 -19.17 70.27 17.52
CA ASN A 110 -19.27 69.04 18.32
C ASN A 110 -18.27 67.92 17.93
N ARG A 111 -17.14 68.25 17.29
CA ARG A 111 -16.13 67.28 16.82
C ARG A 111 -15.63 66.37 17.95
N ASP A 112 -15.24 66.95 19.09
CA ASP A 112 -14.82 66.19 20.28
C ASP A 112 -15.92 65.28 20.83
N THR A 113 -17.14 65.77 20.93
CA THR A 113 -18.30 64.98 21.40
C THR A 113 -18.54 63.78 20.47
N ASN A 114 -18.48 63.99 19.16
CA ASN A 114 -18.64 62.92 18.18
C ASN A 114 -17.51 61.89 18.28
N ALA A 115 -16.26 62.34 18.41
CA ALA A 115 -15.10 61.47 18.60
C ALA A 115 -15.20 60.63 19.88
N LYS A 116 -15.60 61.24 21.02
CA LYS A 116 -15.85 60.54 22.28
C LYS A 116 -16.91 59.45 22.15
N ASN A 117 -18.04 59.79 21.52
CA ASN A 117 -19.15 58.86 21.34
C ASN A 117 -18.76 57.67 20.46
N ALA A 118 -18.09 57.94 19.32
CA ALA A 118 -17.66 56.91 18.39
C ALA A 118 -16.58 55.99 19.02
N ALA A 119 -15.62 56.56 19.74
CA ALA A 119 -14.63 55.82 20.52
C ALA A 119 -15.27 54.88 21.56
N THR A 120 -16.25 55.39 22.30
CA THR A 120 -16.97 54.62 23.33
C THR A 120 -17.82 53.52 22.72
N ALA A 121 -18.45 53.78 21.56
CA ALA A 121 -19.21 52.79 20.81
C ALA A 121 -18.31 51.66 20.27
N LEU A 122 -17.16 52.00 19.70
CA LEU A 122 -16.17 51.02 19.26
C LEU A 122 -15.70 50.14 20.43
N ALA A 123 -15.34 50.76 21.56
CA ALA A 123 -14.91 50.04 22.75
C ALA A 123 -16.00 49.10 23.29
N SER A 124 -17.26 49.54 23.29
CA SER A 124 -18.39 48.70 23.70
C SER A 124 -18.62 47.50 22.76
N LYS A 125 -18.35 47.65 21.46
CA LYS A 125 -18.44 46.56 20.48
C LYS A 125 -17.29 45.55 20.62
N LEU A 126 -16.06 46.01 20.90
CA LEU A 126 -14.87 45.15 20.97
C LEU A 126 -14.65 44.52 22.35
N LEU A 127 -14.88 45.29 23.42
CA LEU A 127 -14.52 44.93 24.79
C LEU A 127 -15.73 44.35 25.53
N THR A 128 -16.30 43.28 24.98
CA THR A 128 -17.49 42.61 25.52
C THR A 128 -17.16 41.69 26.70
N ALA A 129 -18.19 41.22 27.41
CA ALA A 129 -18.02 40.21 28.46
C ALA A 129 -17.45 38.89 27.91
N ALA A 130 -17.79 38.53 26.67
CA ALA A 130 -17.23 37.35 26.00
C ALA A 130 -15.72 37.52 25.75
N ASN A 131 -15.29 38.69 25.30
CA ASN A 131 -13.87 39.01 25.15
C ASN A 131 -13.14 38.92 26.50
N ALA A 132 -13.69 39.49 27.56
CA ALA A 132 -13.07 39.46 28.90
C ALA A 132 -12.92 38.05 29.49
N ALA A 133 -13.70 37.08 29.04
CA ALA A 133 -13.63 35.68 29.47
C ALA A 133 -12.52 34.87 28.76
N LEU A 134 -11.97 35.39 27.65
CA LEU A 134 -10.87 34.73 26.92
C LEU A 134 -9.55 34.79 27.70
N PRO A 135 -8.61 33.85 27.45
CA PRO A 135 -7.22 33.99 27.90
C PRO A 135 -6.60 35.30 27.42
N ALA A 136 -5.69 35.90 28.20
CA ALA A 136 -5.16 37.25 27.94
C ALA A 136 -4.50 37.39 26.56
N GLU A 137 -3.87 36.32 26.06
CA GLU A 137 -3.26 36.23 24.74
C GLU A 137 -4.26 36.14 23.57
N GLN A 138 -5.53 35.85 23.84
CA GLN A 138 -6.62 35.76 22.85
C GLN A 138 -7.57 36.96 22.89
N GLN A 139 -7.37 37.89 23.82
CA GLN A 139 -8.25 39.06 24.00
C GLN A 139 -7.99 40.17 22.97
N VAL A 140 -9.02 40.95 22.67
CA VAL A 140 -8.87 42.32 22.18
C VAL A 140 -8.67 43.24 23.39
N GLN A 141 -7.66 44.11 23.32
CA GLN A 141 -7.39 45.13 24.33
C GLN A 141 -7.28 46.51 23.66
N MET A 142 -7.73 47.55 24.36
CA MET A 142 -7.62 48.93 23.89
C MET A 142 -6.83 49.81 24.86
N ALA A 143 -6.03 50.72 24.33
CA ALA A 143 -5.39 51.81 25.04
C ALA A 143 -5.83 53.15 24.45
N VAL A 144 -5.66 54.25 25.20
CA VAL A 144 -6.04 55.59 24.75
C VAL A 144 -4.87 56.55 24.93
N VAL A 145 -4.51 57.22 23.85
CA VAL A 145 -3.64 58.39 23.82
C VAL A 145 -4.51 59.60 23.46
N THR A 146 -4.41 60.66 24.23
CA THR A 146 -5.00 61.95 23.88
C THR A 146 -3.90 62.97 23.69
N PHE A 147 -4.04 63.88 22.74
CA PHE A 147 -3.00 64.87 22.47
C PHE A 147 -3.57 66.26 22.17
N SER A 148 -2.77 67.28 22.49
CA SER A 148 -2.90 68.65 21.97
C SER A 148 -1.51 69.18 21.67
N ASP A 149 -0.99 70.17 22.41
CA ASP A 149 0.43 70.57 22.34
C ASP A 149 1.35 69.42 22.75
N ARG A 150 0.84 68.55 23.64
CA ARG A 150 1.50 67.37 24.20
C ARG A 150 0.57 66.18 24.15
N ALA A 151 1.14 65.00 23.97
CA ALA A 151 0.46 63.73 24.06
C ALA A 151 0.54 63.14 25.47
N ARG A 152 -0.49 62.37 25.84
CA ARG A 152 -0.57 61.64 27.10
C ARG A 152 -1.33 60.34 26.92
N THR A 153 -0.80 59.27 27.52
CA THR A 153 -1.57 58.03 27.71
C THR A 153 -2.60 58.24 28.81
N THR A 154 -3.88 58.25 28.45
CA THR A 154 -5.00 58.38 29.40
C THR A 154 -5.60 57.03 29.79
N SER A 155 -5.32 55.97 29.02
CA SER A 155 -5.56 54.59 29.43
C SER A 155 -4.46 53.68 28.92
N GLN A 156 -3.94 52.83 29.80
CA GLN A 156 -3.17 51.65 29.40
C GLN A 156 -4.11 50.62 28.73
N PHE A 157 -3.52 49.56 28.14
CA PHE A 157 -4.29 48.46 27.54
C PHE A 157 -5.28 47.86 28.55
N THR A 158 -6.55 47.81 28.16
CA THR A 158 -7.65 47.36 29.01
C THR A 158 -8.72 46.63 28.19
N THR A 159 -9.47 45.76 28.88
CA THR A 159 -10.67 45.09 28.37
C THR A 159 -11.96 45.74 28.90
N SER A 160 -11.88 46.90 29.56
CA SER A 160 -13.04 47.60 30.12
C SER A 160 -13.52 48.71 29.19
N PRO A 161 -14.72 48.61 28.59
CA PRO A 161 -15.27 49.69 27.76
C PRO A 161 -15.51 50.97 28.57
N GLY A 162 -15.86 50.85 29.86
CA GLY A 162 -16.03 52.01 30.75
C GLY A 162 -14.72 52.76 31.04
N ALA A 163 -13.59 52.04 31.09
CA ALA A 163 -12.27 52.68 31.23
C ALA A 163 -11.94 53.53 29.99
N ILE A 164 -12.25 53.03 28.79
CA ILE A 164 -12.07 53.80 27.55
C ILE A 164 -12.96 55.05 27.55
N GLY A 165 -14.25 54.92 27.89
CA GLY A 165 -15.16 56.06 27.98
C GLY A 165 -14.69 57.15 28.94
N THR A 166 -14.05 56.76 30.05
CA THR A 166 -13.44 57.71 31.00
C THR A 166 -12.18 58.35 30.42
N ALA A 167 -11.32 57.57 29.78
CA ALA A 167 -10.03 58.02 29.25
C ALA A 167 -10.17 59.02 28.09
N VAL A 168 -11.25 58.95 27.32
CA VAL A 168 -11.52 59.90 26.23
C VAL A 168 -12.19 61.20 26.70
N SER A 169 -12.55 61.33 27.98
CA SER A 169 -13.42 62.41 28.49
C SER A 169 -12.76 63.79 28.59
N ALA A 170 -11.42 63.88 28.46
CA ALA A 170 -10.66 65.12 28.59
C ALA A 170 -11.23 66.26 27.73
N TRP A 171 -11.18 67.48 28.28
CA TRP A 171 -11.64 68.70 27.61
C TRP A 171 -10.62 69.14 26.55
N PRO A 172 -11.04 69.51 25.33
CA PRO A 172 -10.10 69.93 24.30
C PRO A 172 -9.46 71.28 24.62
N ASN A 173 -8.13 71.39 24.54
CA ASN A 173 -7.38 72.62 24.73
C ASN A 173 -5.94 72.51 24.21
N GLY A 174 -5.41 73.57 23.58
CA GLY A 174 -4.08 73.61 22.98
C GLY A 174 -4.13 73.55 21.44
N GLY A 175 -2.98 73.48 20.79
CA GLY A 175 -2.79 73.16 19.38
C GLY A 175 -2.67 71.65 19.12
N THR A 176 -2.02 71.29 18.03
CA THR A 176 -2.13 69.96 17.42
C THR A 176 -0.73 69.37 17.16
N ASN A 177 -0.25 68.49 18.05
CA ASN A 177 1.06 67.85 17.94
C ASN A 177 0.95 66.38 17.53
N TRP A 178 0.96 66.11 16.23
CA TRP A 178 0.84 64.75 15.69
C TRP A 178 2.05 63.87 16.01
N GLU A 179 3.26 64.43 15.99
CA GLU A 179 4.49 63.69 16.27
C GLU A 179 4.47 63.12 17.69
N ASP A 180 4.23 63.94 18.71
CA ASP A 180 4.20 63.49 20.10
C ASP A 180 3.11 62.42 20.33
N ALA A 181 1.98 62.57 19.63
CA ALA A 181 0.87 61.63 19.69
C ALA A 181 1.22 60.26 19.10
N LEU A 182 1.82 60.23 17.92
CA LEU A 182 2.27 59.01 17.26
C LEU A 182 3.40 58.35 18.03
N LYS A 183 4.36 59.13 18.55
CA LYS A 183 5.42 58.64 19.42
C LYS A 183 4.89 57.94 20.66
N THR A 184 3.98 58.61 21.36
CA THR A 184 3.33 58.03 22.55
C THR A 184 2.57 56.74 22.23
N ALA A 185 1.93 56.66 21.05
CA ALA A 185 1.24 55.46 20.59
C ALA A 185 2.20 54.32 20.19
N ASN A 186 3.33 54.66 19.57
CA ASN A 186 4.38 53.73 19.19
C ASN A 186 5.01 53.08 20.43
N ASP A 187 5.33 53.89 21.44
CA ASP A 187 5.97 53.48 22.71
C ASP A 187 5.06 52.60 23.59
N LEU A 188 3.74 52.67 23.41
CA LEU A 188 2.79 51.86 24.18
C LEU A 188 2.90 50.37 23.83
N SER A 189 3.16 49.52 24.81
CA SER A 189 3.22 48.06 24.61
C SER A 189 2.32 47.34 25.61
N SER A 190 1.57 46.35 25.12
CA SER A 190 0.81 45.41 25.94
C SER A 190 1.71 44.32 26.54
N GLY A 191 2.92 44.14 25.99
CA GLY A 191 3.81 43.02 26.30
C GLY A 191 3.39 41.69 25.68
N ARG A 192 2.32 41.63 24.88
CA ARG A 192 1.79 40.40 24.28
C ARG A 192 2.54 40.05 23.00
N SER A 193 3.18 38.88 22.98
CA SER A 193 3.93 38.40 21.81
C SER A 193 2.99 37.87 20.73
N GLY A 194 3.22 38.25 19.47
CA GLY A 194 2.48 37.75 18.32
C GLY A 194 1.08 38.35 18.11
N VAL A 195 0.67 39.30 18.95
CA VAL A 195 -0.58 40.05 18.81
C VAL A 195 -0.34 41.31 17.97
N GLN A 196 -1.19 41.55 16.97
CA GLN A 196 -1.03 42.72 16.08
C GLN A 196 -1.47 44.00 16.80
N LYS A 197 -0.63 45.04 16.72
CA LYS A 197 -0.97 46.39 17.17
C LYS A 197 -1.66 47.17 16.05
N HIS A 198 -2.76 47.85 16.37
CA HIS A 198 -3.50 48.75 15.49
C HIS A 198 -3.54 50.16 16.11
N ILE A 199 -3.10 51.18 15.38
CA ILE A 199 -3.16 52.58 15.78
C ILE A 199 -4.28 53.25 15.00
N VAL A 200 -5.25 53.82 15.71
CA VAL A 200 -6.36 54.57 15.10
C VAL A 200 -6.17 56.04 15.44
N PHE A 201 -5.69 56.81 14.47
CA PHE A 201 -5.29 58.20 14.61
C PHE A 201 -6.38 59.16 14.12
N LEU A 202 -6.95 59.95 15.03
CA LEU A 202 -8.01 60.92 14.76
C LEU A 202 -7.50 62.34 14.97
N SER A 203 -7.72 63.24 14.00
CA SER A 203 -7.45 64.67 14.12
C SER A 203 -8.39 65.51 13.24
N ASP A 204 -8.66 66.75 13.67
CA ASP A 204 -9.48 67.73 12.95
C ASP A 204 -8.71 68.91 12.37
N GLY A 205 -7.39 68.96 12.54
CA GLY A 205 -6.53 69.99 11.98
C GLY A 205 -5.18 69.45 11.55
N ASN A 206 -4.40 70.27 10.84
CA ASN A 206 -3.01 69.97 10.53
C ASN A 206 -2.12 70.09 11.77
N PRO A 207 -0.93 69.47 11.80
CA PRO A 207 -0.04 69.59 12.93
C PRO A 207 0.51 71.02 13.04
N THR A 208 0.34 71.63 14.21
CA THR A 208 0.81 72.99 14.52
C THR A 208 1.98 73.02 15.51
N PHE A 209 2.31 71.84 16.06
CA PHE A 209 3.44 71.63 16.96
C PHE A 209 4.16 70.33 16.64
N ARG A 210 5.42 70.25 17.08
CA ARG A 210 6.27 69.06 17.03
C ARG A 210 7.20 69.01 18.25
N ILE A 211 7.86 67.88 18.48
CA ILE A 211 8.90 67.70 19.51
C ILE A 211 10.30 67.53 18.90
N THR A 212 10.42 67.19 17.62
CA THR A 212 11.70 67.16 16.92
C THR A 212 12.15 68.57 16.53
N SER A 213 13.39 68.90 16.88
CA SER A 213 14.03 70.14 16.44
C SER A 213 14.46 70.02 14.98
N TYR A 214 14.10 71.01 14.16
CA TYR A 214 14.49 71.12 12.77
C TYR A 214 15.40 72.32 12.56
N SER A 215 16.36 72.19 11.65
CA SER A 215 17.19 73.30 11.21
C SER A 215 17.22 73.36 9.70
N GLY A 216 17.31 74.57 9.16
CA GLY A 216 17.36 74.78 7.72
C GLY A 216 17.95 76.13 7.34
N CYS A 217 18.15 76.31 6.04
CA CYS A 217 18.61 77.56 5.48
C CYS A 217 17.43 78.48 5.14
N PHE A 218 17.55 79.75 5.52
CA PHE A 218 16.52 80.76 5.28
C PHE A 218 17.12 82.01 4.67
N LYS A 219 16.41 82.63 3.75
CA LYS A 219 16.78 83.92 3.18
C LYS A 219 15.82 85.01 3.64
N TRP A 220 16.36 86.14 4.10
CA TRP A 220 15.57 87.34 4.35
C TRP A 220 15.21 88.02 3.03
N SER A 221 13.91 88.10 2.71
CA SER A 221 13.43 88.65 1.44
C SER A 221 13.24 90.18 1.45
N GLY A 222 13.31 90.83 2.62
CA GLY A 222 13.11 92.28 2.76
C GLY A 222 11.66 92.75 2.52
N PHE A 223 11.35 94.01 2.88
CA PHE A 223 10.04 94.67 2.70
C PHE A 223 8.80 93.84 3.10
N GLY A 224 8.73 93.41 4.37
CA GLY A 224 7.50 92.88 4.97
C GLY A 224 7.10 91.46 4.59
N GLN A 225 7.95 90.71 3.88
CA GLN A 225 7.67 89.34 3.43
C GLN A 225 8.40 88.21 4.20
N GLY A 226 9.04 88.52 5.32
CA GLY A 226 9.55 87.51 6.26
C GLY A 226 10.78 86.72 5.78
N TRP A 227 10.93 85.49 6.29
CA TRP A 227 12.01 84.55 5.98
C TRP A 227 11.52 83.49 4.98
N GLU A 228 12.25 83.29 3.90
CA GLU A 228 11.96 82.29 2.87
C GLU A 228 12.84 81.04 3.09
N SER A 229 12.24 79.85 3.08
CA SER A 229 12.95 78.58 3.27
C SER A 229 13.70 78.16 1.99
N HIS A 230 14.96 77.74 2.14
CA HIS A 230 15.81 77.23 1.06
C HIS A 230 16.30 75.81 1.38
N PRO A 231 15.44 74.79 1.20
CA PRO A 231 15.76 73.41 1.56
C PRO A 231 16.86 72.78 0.70
N GLU A 232 17.23 73.39 -0.44
CA GLU A 232 18.35 72.94 -1.28
C GLU A 232 19.72 73.03 -0.60
N TYR A 233 19.85 73.84 0.47
CA TYR A 233 21.08 73.96 1.26
C TYR A 233 20.93 73.16 2.55
N GLY A 234 21.39 71.91 2.53
CA GLY A 234 21.19 70.95 3.63
C GLY A 234 22.10 71.15 4.83
N THR A 235 23.10 72.04 4.74
CA THR A 235 24.03 72.33 5.84
C THR A 235 24.19 73.82 6.11
N GLN A 236 24.55 74.16 7.35
CA GLN A 236 24.86 75.54 7.75
C GLN A 236 25.95 76.16 6.86
N ALA A 237 26.98 75.39 6.51
CA ALA A 237 28.07 75.86 5.67
C ALA A 237 27.61 76.20 4.24
N GLU A 238 26.75 75.37 3.63
CA GLU A 238 26.17 75.64 2.31
C GLU A 238 25.25 76.86 2.35
N CYS A 239 24.45 77.00 3.41
CA CYS A 239 23.56 78.14 3.60
C CYS A 239 24.34 79.45 3.68
N GLU A 240 25.34 79.51 4.56
CA GLU A 240 26.12 80.72 4.81
C GLU A 240 27.05 81.06 3.65
N ALA A 241 27.51 80.07 2.86
CA ALA A 241 28.32 80.28 1.67
C ALA A 241 27.60 81.10 0.57
N ASN A 242 26.27 81.18 0.61
CA ASN A 242 25.49 81.99 -0.32
C ASN A 242 25.45 83.49 0.04
N ASN A 243 25.93 83.88 1.23
CA ASN A 243 26.05 85.28 1.59
C ASN A 243 27.17 85.96 0.81
N LYS A 244 26.85 87.09 0.16
CA LYS A 244 27.81 87.93 -0.58
C LYS A 244 28.16 89.18 0.23
N TRP A 245 29.26 89.85 -0.10
CA TRP A 245 29.78 91.00 0.68
C TRP A 245 28.75 92.15 0.87
N LEU A 246 27.82 92.33 -0.07
CA LEU A 246 26.75 93.34 -0.01
C LEU A 246 25.36 92.76 0.36
N ASP A 247 25.24 91.44 0.52
CA ASP A 247 23.96 90.75 0.74
C ASP A 247 24.18 89.54 1.68
N GLN A 248 23.93 89.77 2.98
CA GLN A 248 23.96 88.76 4.03
C GLN A 248 22.56 88.26 4.38
N SER A 249 21.73 88.00 3.36
CA SER A 249 20.33 87.60 3.55
C SER A 249 20.14 86.14 3.95
N TYR A 250 21.11 85.24 3.73
CA TYR A 250 20.99 83.82 4.10
C TYR A 250 21.42 83.58 5.54
N GLN A 251 20.61 82.87 6.30
CA GLN A 251 20.87 82.47 7.67
C GLN A 251 20.43 81.04 7.92
N TRP A 252 21.30 80.28 8.56
CA TRP A 252 20.92 79.00 9.15
C TRP A 252 20.13 79.25 10.42
N LYS A 253 18.95 78.63 10.54
CA LYS A 253 18.12 78.74 11.73
C LYS A 253 17.71 77.37 12.21
N THR A 254 17.68 77.24 13.53
CA THR A 254 17.09 76.12 14.25
C THR A 254 15.73 76.58 14.79
N ASP A 255 14.69 75.80 14.50
CA ASP A 255 13.30 76.04 14.91
C ASP A 255 12.85 77.49 14.68
N PRO A 256 12.80 77.92 13.40
CA PRO A 256 12.49 79.30 13.02
C PRO A 256 11.06 79.74 13.41
N ASP A 257 10.20 78.78 13.68
CA ASP A 257 8.82 78.87 14.16
C ASP A 257 8.72 78.85 15.70
N GLY A 258 9.85 79.11 16.38
CA GLY A 258 9.88 79.22 17.83
C GLY A 258 9.75 77.89 18.56
N SER A 259 9.98 77.94 19.86
CA SER A 259 9.91 76.79 20.76
C SER A 259 9.54 77.19 22.17
N ASP A 260 8.74 76.37 22.84
CA ASP A 260 8.51 76.40 24.28
C ASP A 260 9.01 75.10 24.94
N GLY A 261 10.23 75.16 25.47
CA GLY A 261 10.95 73.99 25.97
C GLY A 261 11.28 73.01 24.82
N ASN A 262 10.76 71.78 24.91
CA ASN A 262 10.96 70.75 23.88
C ASN A 262 9.78 70.67 22.89
N ILE A 263 8.94 71.71 22.81
CA ILE A 263 7.88 71.80 21.81
C ILE A 263 8.27 72.91 20.86
N HIS A 264 8.19 72.64 19.56
CA HIS A 264 8.51 73.57 18.48
C HIS A 264 7.25 73.84 17.65
N GLY A 265 7.16 75.05 17.08
CA GLY A 265 6.00 75.51 16.30
C GLY A 265 5.29 76.71 16.93
N GLU A 266 4.59 77.48 16.09
CA GLU A 266 3.89 78.71 16.50
C GLU A 266 2.43 78.45 16.94
N GLY A 267 1.95 77.21 16.80
CA GLY A 267 0.62 76.79 17.24
C GLY A 267 -0.52 77.11 16.29
N ASP A 268 -0.27 77.93 15.24
CA ASP A 268 -1.29 78.39 14.30
C ASP A 268 -1.18 77.75 12.89
N ASP A 269 0.04 77.42 12.42
CA ASP A 269 0.25 76.78 11.11
C ASP A 269 1.54 75.93 11.04
N ASP A 270 1.84 75.40 9.85
CA ASP A 270 3.09 74.68 9.53
C ASP A 270 3.77 75.33 8.32
N SER A 271 4.02 76.65 8.40
CA SER A 271 4.60 77.45 7.32
C SER A 271 5.92 76.88 6.75
N TYR A 272 6.69 76.16 7.56
CA TYR A 272 7.97 75.55 7.17
C TYR A 272 7.87 74.05 6.82
N GLY A 273 6.71 73.42 7.02
CA GLY A 273 6.49 71.99 6.76
C GLY A 273 7.14 71.03 7.77
N TYR A 274 7.75 71.56 8.84
CA TYR A 274 8.49 70.76 9.81
C TYR A 274 7.57 69.97 10.73
N ASN A 275 6.39 70.48 11.06
CA ASN A 275 5.47 69.78 11.96
C ASN A 275 4.92 68.52 11.29
N TYR A 276 4.50 68.63 10.03
CA TYR A 276 4.06 67.48 9.25
C TYR A 276 5.21 66.49 8.96
N ALA A 277 6.40 66.99 8.59
CA ALA A 277 7.56 66.13 8.34
C ALA A 277 7.94 65.29 9.58
N ALA A 278 7.93 65.90 10.77
CA ALA A 278 8.18 65.20 12.03
C ALA A 278 7.13 64.11 12.30
N ALA A 279 5.86 64.44 12.13
CA ALA A 279 4.76 63.51 12.31
C ALA A 279 4.82 62.32 11.33
N LEU A 280 5.14 62.57 10.07
CA LEU A 280 5.31 61.52 9.06
C LEU A 280 6.49 60.61 9.38
N SER A 281 7.62 61.17 9.86
CA SER A 281 8.77 60.38 10.29
C SER A 281 8.38 59.43 11.41
N GLU A 282 7.77 59.95 12.48
CA GLU A 282 7.34 59.15 13.63
C GLU A 282 6.24 58.14 13.26
N ALA A 283 5.31 58.48 12.36
CA ALA A 283 4.34 57.53 11.82
C ALA A 283 5.02 56.32 11.17
N ASN A 284 6.13 56.53 10.45
CA ASN A 284 6.89 55.48 9.79
C ASN A 284 7.79 54.67 10.74
N GLU A 285 8.01 55.14 11.97
CA GLU A 285 8.75 54.42 13.02
C GLU A 285 7.90 53.42 13.82
N ARG A 286 6.59 53.32 13.53
CA ARG A 286 5.62 52.46 14.24
C ARG A 286 5.86 50.95 14.16
N GLY A 287 6.89 50.50 13.45
CA GLY A 287 7.18 49.09 13.22
C GLY A 287 6.09 48.38 12.40
N ASN A 288 5.63 47.22 12.86
CA ASN A 288 4.59 46.43 12.20
C ASN A 288 3.16 46.85 12.58
N ALA A 289 2.99 47.96 13.32
CA ALA A 289 1.67 48.42 13.71
C ALA A 289 0.86 48.89 12.49
N ALA A 290 -0.39 48.44 12.40
CA ALA A 290 -1.34 48.86 11.39
C ALA A 290 -1.86 50.27 11.72
N LEU A 291 -1.71 51.24 10.82
CA LEU A 291 -2.17 52.62 11.02
C LEU A 291 -3.49 52.87 10.27
N TYR A 292 -4.48 53.39 10.97
CA TYR A 292 -5.74 53.92 10.42
C TYR A 292 -5.81 55.41 10.70
N VAL A 293 -6.05 56.22 9.66
CA VAL A 293 -6.08 57.68 9.75
C VAL A 293 -7.51 58.16 9.52
N VAL A 294 -8.07 58.91 10.46
CA VAL A 294 -9.48 59.31 10.47
C VAL A 294 -9.59 60.83 10.53
N LYS A 295 -10.09 61.44 9.46
CA LYS A 295 -10.18 62.89 9.27
C LYS A 295 -11.48 63.44 9.86
N VAL A 296 -11.39 64.26 10.91
CA VAL A 296 -12.56 64.75 11.67
C VAL A 296 -13.05 66.14 11.19
N SER A 297 -12.29 66.82 10.34
CA SER A 297 -12.71 68.06 9.67
C SER A 297 -12.11 68.18 8.27
N ALA A 298 -12.77 68.93 7.39
CA ALA A 298 -12.22 69.36 6.11
C ALA A 298 -10.89 70.13 6.27
N ASP A 299 -10.72 70.83 7.40
CA ASP A 299 -9.54 71.65 7.74
C ASP A 299 -8.26 70.81 7.90
N ALA A 300 -8.37 69.53 8.25
CA ALA A 300 -7.26 68.57 8.34
C ALA A 300 -6.86 68.03 6.96
N ASN A 301 -6.41 68.92 6.06
CA ASN A 301 -6.07 68.54 4.70
C ASN A 301 -4.81 67.65 4.60
N LYS A 302 -3.94 67.64 5.62
CA LYS A 302 -2.75 66.77 5.69
C LYS A 302 -3.02 65.33 6.11
N MET A 303 -4.25 64.99 6.52
CA MET A 303 -4.60 63.61 6.90
C MET A 303 -4.55 62.65 5.72
N SER A 304 -4.97 63.12 4.53
CA SER A 304 -4.90 62.32 3.30
C SER A 304 -3.45 62.04 2.91
N ASP A 305 -2.57 63.06 3.02
CA ASP A 305 -1.13 62.92 2.79
C ASP A 305 -0.55 61.92 3.80
N LEU A 306 -0.87 62.05 5.10
CA LEU A 306 -0.37 61.12 6.14
C LEU A 306 -0.80 59.68 5.86
N ALA A 307 -2.06 59.44 5.52
CA ALA A 307 -2.57 58.10 5.24
C ALA A 307 -1.83 57.45 4.07
N LYS A 308 -1.54 58.22 3.03
CA LYS A 308 -0.83 57.76 1.83
C LYS A 308 0.66 57.57 2.09
N GLU A 309 1.33 58.60 2.60
CA GLU A 309 2.79 58.65 2.75
C GLU A 309 3.29 57.77 3.90
N ALA A 310 2.49 57.58 4.95
CA ALA A 310 2.82 56.66 6.03
C ALA A 310 2.41 55.20 5.74
N ASN A 311 1.84 54.89 4.56
CA ASN A 311 1.31 53.56 4.22
C ASN A 311 0.28 53.07 5.26
N ALA A 312 -0.75 53.86 5.54
CA ALA A 312 -1.90 53.42 6.32
C ALA A 312 -2.59 52.21 5.67
N VAL A 313 -3.38 51.45 6.42
CA VAL A 313 -3.94 50.14 5.98
C VAL A 313 -4.66 50.21 4.64
N THR A 314 -5.40 51.29 4.36
CA THR A 314 -6.12 51.51 3.10
C THR A 314 -5.38 52.45 2.14
N GLY A 315 -4.25 53.01 2.55
CA GLY A 315 -3.55 54.11 1.86
C GLY A 315 -4.36 55.41 1.75
N LYS A 316 -5.51 55.49 2.42
CA LYS A 316 -6.45 56.63 2.39
C LYS A 316 -6.97 56.94 3.79
N GLU A 317 -7.34 58.18 4.03
CA GLU A 317 -8.03 58.57 5.24
C GLU A 317 -9.48 58.07 5.24
N TYR A 318 -9.99 57.75 6.42
CA TYR A 318 -11.43 57.58 6.63
C TYR A 318 -12.07 58.93 6.87
N ASP A 319 -13.24 59.15 6.27
CA ASP A 319 -14.04 60.34 6.53
C ASP A 319 -14.73 60.24 7.89
N GLY A 320 -14.39 61.15 8.80
CA GLY A 320 -14.99 61.31 10.12
C GLY A 320 -15.57 62.72 10.33
N THR A 321 -15.83 63.46 9.25
CA THR A 321 -16.23 64.89 9.30
C THR A 321 -17.65 65.13 9.83
N SER A 322 -18.43 64.06 9.99
CA SER A 322 -19.75 64.06 10.64
C SER A 322 -19.85 62.91 11.64
N ALA A 323 -20.81 62.98 12.56
CA ALA A 323 -21.05 61.90 13.52
C ALA A 323 -21.34 60.56 12.81
N GLU A 324 -22.10 60.57 11.72
CA GLU A 324 -22.45 59.38 10.94
C GLU A 324 -21.22 58.80 10.22
N ASN A 325 -20.44 59.65 9.53
CA ASN A 325 -19.24 59.20 8.81
C ASN A 325 -18.21 58.65 9.80
N LEU A 326 -18.07 59.27 10.96
CA LEU A 326 -17.19 58.79 12.01
C LEU A 326 -17.62 57.41 12.53
N THR A 327 -18.92 57.20 12.77
CA THR A 327 -19.44 55.86 13.11
C THR A 327 -19.12 54.84 12.01
N LYS A 328 -19.33 55.18 10.73
CA LYS A 328 -18.99 54.31 9.59
C LYS A 328 -17.50 53.99 9.52
N ALA A 329 -16.63 54.98 9.72
CA ALA A 329 -15.19 54.80 9.75
C ALA A 329 -14.78 53.79 10.83
N PHE A 330 -15.29 53.96 12.05
CA PHE A 330 -15.04 53.03 13.14
C PHE A 330 -15.64 51.63 12.90
N GLU A 331 -16.79 51.52 12.22
CA GLU A 331 -17.36 50.23 11.82
C GLU A 331 -16.48 49.52 10.78
N GLN A 332 -15.94 50.25 9.81
CA GLN A 332 -15.01 49.68 8.83
C GLN A 332 -13.70 49.21 9.49
N ILE A 333 -13.15 49.99 10.41
CA ILE A 333 -11.97 49.60 11.20
C ILE A 333 -12.28 48.37 12.06
N TYR A 334 -13.44 48.36 12.72
CA TYR A 334 -13.92 47.22 13.49
C TYR A 334 -14.01 45.95 12.64
N ASN A 335 -14.60 46.02 11.44
CA ASN A 335 -14.71 44.87 10.54
C ASN A 335 -13.32 44.38 10.11
N THR A 336 -12.41 45.30 9.78
CA THR A 336 -11.04 44.96 9.38
C THR A 336 -10.30 44.20 10.48
N ILE A 337 -10.51 44.57 11.76
CA ILE A 337 -9.85 43.94 12.91
C ILE A 337 -10.50 42.59 13.28
N THR A 338 -11.81 42.43 13.06
CA THR A 338 -12.59 41.28 13.58
C THR A 338 -12.92 40.21 12.53
N THR A 339 -12.58 40.42 11.26
CA THR A 339 -12.87 39.46 10.19
C THR A 339 -12.09 38.16 10.39
N THR A 340 -12.80 37.03 10.38
CA THR A 340 -12.21 35.69 10.36
C THR A 340 -12.61 34.97 9.08
N ALA A 341 -11.62 34.46 8.33
CA ALA A 341 -11.87 33.64 7.15
C ALA A 341 -11.91 32.17 7.55
N LYS A 342 -12.89 31.42 7.04
CA LYS A 342 -13.11 29.98 7.25
C LYS A 342 -13.29 29.27 5.91
N ILE A 343 -13.05 27.95 5.90
CA ILE A 343 -13.35 27.11 4.75
C ILE A 343 -14.69 26.43 4.95
N ARG A 344 -15.55 26.47 3.93
CA ARG A 344 -16.74 25.63 3.84
C ARG A 344 -16.55 24.58 2.76
N ALA A 345 -16.46 23.31 3.14
CA ALA A 345 -16.39 22.19 2.21
C ALA A 345 -17.79 21.70 1.83
N TYR A 346 -18.12 21.68 0.54
CA TYR A 346 -19.42 21.26 0.02
C TYR A 346 -19.44 19.79 -0.38
N SER A 347 -18.44 19.37 -1.15
CA SER A 347 -18.34 17.98 -1.58
C SER A 347 -16.90 17.59 -1.92
N ILE A 348 -16.62 16.30 -1.82
CA ILE A 348 -15.42 15.67 -2.36
C ILE A 348 -15.87 14.68 -3.43
N THR A 349 -15.32 14.81 -4.64
CA THR A 349 -15.64 13.97 -5.79
C THR A 349 -14.39 13.22 -6.23
N ASP A 350 -14.51 11.92 -6.46
CA ASP A 350 -13.42 11.07 -6.92
C ASP A 350 -13.87 10.18 -8.08
N THR A 351 -13.28 10.39 -9.26
CA THR A 351 -13.51 9.56 -10.44
C THR A 351 -12.42 8.52 -10.54
N LEU A 352 -12.74 7.27 -10.19
CA LEU A 352 -11.82 6.14 -10.24
C LEU A 352 -11.31 5.90 -11.67
N SER A 353 -10.07 5.44 -11.77
CA SER A 353 -9.52 5.02 -13.05
C SER A 353 -10.05 3.62 -13.43
N GLN A 354 -9.88 3.23 -14.69
CA GLN A 354 -10.16 1.87 -15.14
C GLN A 354 -9.32 0.79 -14.42
N TRP A 355 -8.23 1.19 -13.77
CA TRP A 355 -7.26 0.30 -13.15
C TRP A 355 -7.62 -0.11 -11.72
N VAL A 356 -8.66 0.48 -11.14
CA VAL A 356 -9.11 0.14 -9.79
C VAL A 356 -10.62 -0.06 -9.72
N ASP A 357 -11.01 -1.03 -8.90
CA ASP A 357 -12.40 -1.32 -8.58
C ASP A 357 -12.65 -1.06 -7.09
N PRO A 358 -13.84 -0.56 -6.71
CA PRO A 358 -14.21 -0.46 -5.31
C PRO A 358 -14.36 -1.86 -4.69
N VAL A 359 -14.02 -2.00 -3.42
CA VAL A 359 -14.07 -3.32 -2.74
C VAL A 359 -15.47 -3.62 -2.21
N ASP A 360 -16.00 -2.71 -1.38
CA ASP A 360 -17.22 -2.98 -0.60
C ASP A 360 -18.53 -2.72 -1.39
N PHE A 361 -18.43 -2.14 -2.59
CA PHE A 361 -19.56 -1.73 -3.43
C PHE A 361 -19.32 -1.94 -4.93
N ALA A 362 -18.62 -3.02 -5.31
CA ALA A 362 -18.30 -3.35 -6.71
C ALA A 362 -19.53 -3.48 -7.64
N ASP A 363 -20.63 -4.02 -7.12
CA ASP A 363 -21.81 -4.41 -7.92
C ASP A 363 -23.03 -3.48 -7.73
N VAL A 364 -22.84 -2.28 -7.18
CA VAL A 364 -23.94 -1.34 -6.96
C VAL A 364 -24.37 -0.65 -8.25
N ALA A 365 -25.65 -0.32 -8.36
CA ALA A 365 -26.20 0.35 -9.54
C ALA A 365 -25.75 1.82 -9.63
N ASN A 366 -25.80 2.39 -10.84
CA ASN A 366 -25.61 3.83 -11.05
C ASN A 366 -26.61 4.65 -10.23
N GLY A 367 -26.13 5.67 -9.52
CA GLY A 367 -26.92 6.53 -8.64
C GLY A 367 -27.20 5.93 -7.26
N ALA A 368 -26.57 4.82 -6.89
CA ALA A 368 -26.78 4.19 -5.58
C ALA A 368 -26.18 5.02 -4.44
N ASP A 369 -26.90 5.06 -3.31
CA ASP A 369 -26.37 5.53 -2.03
C ASP A 369 -25.40 4.49 -1.46
N ILE A 370 -24.16 4.92 -1.25
CA ILE A 370 -23.06 4.11 -0.73
C ILE A 370 -22.54 4.64 0.62
N THR A 371 -23.30 5.50 1.30
CA THR A 371 -22.89 6.15 2.56
C THR A 371 -22.39 5.15 3.61
N GLN A 372 -22.99 3.96 3.68
CA GLN A 372 -22.59 2.88 4.60
C GLN A 372 -21.20 2.26 4.33
N TYR A 373 -20.62 2.50 3.14
CA TYR A 373 -19.31 1.99 2.73
C TYR A 373 -18.21 3.07 2.74
N VAL A 374 -18.59 4.31 3.02
CA VAL A 374 -17.67 5.46 3.11
C VAL A 374 -17.57 5.87 4.58
N THR A 375 -16.36 6.19 5.03
CA THR A 375 -16.12 6.74 6.36
C THR A 375 -15.65 8.17 6.26
N VAL A 376 -16.35 9.08 6.94
CA VAL A 376 -15.94 10.48 7.07
C VAL A 376 -15.59 10.80 8.51
N THR A 377 -14.41 11.34 8.73
CA THR A 377 -13.98 11.84 10.05
C THR A 377 -13.53 13.30 9.98
N ASN A 378 -13.62 14.01 11.09
CA ASN A 378 -12.98 15.31 11.32
C ASN A 378 -12.02 15.15 12.49
N ASN A 379 -10.72 15.33 12.26
CA ASN A 379 -9.67 15.08 13.24
C ASN A 379 -9.77 13.70 13.91
N GLY A 380 -10.16 12.67 13.13
CA GLY A 380 -10.33 11.29 13.58
C GLY A 380 -11.66 10.99 14.29
N THR A 381 -12.53 11.99 14.48
CA THR A 381 -13.89 11.79 15.04
C THR A 381 -14.89 11.62 13.91
N THR A 382 -15.74 10.61 13.95
CA THR A 382 -16.77 10.37 12.92
C THR A 382 -17.71 11.57 12.77
N VAL A 383 -17.93 11.99 11.53
CA VAL A 383 -18.85 13.07 11.16
C VAL A 383 -20.20 12.47 10.79
N SER A 384 -21.30 13.15 11.12
CA SER A 384 -22.65 12.83 10.66
C SER A 384 -23.15 13.88 9.66
N GLY A 385 -24.22 13.59 8.93
CA GLY A 385 -24.84 14.57 8.01
C GLY A 385 -24.21 14.65 6.61
N TYR A 386 -23.46 13.64 6.17
CA TYR A 386 -23.02 13.52 4.78
C TYR A 386 -23.78 12.42 4.05
N THR A 387 -23.77 12.48 2.71
CA THR A 387 -24.23 11.40 1.83
C THR A 387 -23.12 11.06 0.85
N ALA A 388 -23.02 9.79 0.45
CA ALA A 388 -22.10 9.35 -0.58
C ALA A 388 -22.86 8.63 -1.70
N VAL A 389 -22.65 9.04 -2.95
CA VAL A 389 -23.32 8.48 -4.13
C VAL A 389 -22.29 7.93 -5.10
N TYR A 390 -22.57 6.75 -5.66
CA TYR A 390 -21.79 6.13 -6.72
C TYR A 390 -22.48 6.32 -8.08
N ASN A 391 -21.78 6.96 -9.02
CA ASN A 391 -22.27 7.22 -10.36
C ASN A 391 -21.38 6.57 -11.42
N VAL A 392 -21.99 6.14 -12.52
CA VAL A 392 -21.31 5.65 -13.72
C VAL A 392 -21.81 6.46 -14.91
N ASP A 393 -20.91 7.14 -15.61
CA ASP A 393 -21.26 7.91 -16.82
C ASP A 393 -21.41 7.01 -18.06
N ASP A 394 -21.82 7.60 -19.19
CA ASP A 394 -22.01 6.89 -20.46
C ASP A 394 -20.72 6.26 -21.01
N ASN A 395 -19.55 6.70 -20.54
CA ASN A 395 -18.24 6.17 -20.90
C ASN A 395 -17.75 5.08 -19.91
N GLY A 396 -18.55 4.75 -18.89
CA GLY A 396 -18.18 3.81 -17.84
C GLY A 396 -17.25 4.37 -16.76
N ASN A 397 -17.04 5.70 -16.71
CA ASN A 397 -16.27 6.33 -15.66
C ASN A 397 -17.04 6.28 -14.34
N ARG A 398 -16.38 5.79 -13.30
CA ARG A 398 -16.97 5.54 -11.98
C ARG A 398 -16.62 6.67 -11.03
N THR A 399 -17.61 7.41 -10.57
CA THR A 399 -17.43 8.59 -9.73
C THR A 399 -18.12 8.42 -8.38
N ILE A 400 -17.36 8.60 -7.29
CA ILE A 400 -17.87 8.70 -5.92
C ILE A 400 -18.02 10.19 -5.61
N THR A 401 -19.20 10.61 -5.16
CA THR A 401 -19.44 11.98 -4.68
C THR A 401 -19.90 11.96 -3.24
N VAL A 402 -19.10 12.52 -2.34
CA VAL A 402 -19.44 12.72 -0.93
C VAL A 402 -19.89 14.16 -0.74
N THR A 403 -21.15 14.35 -0.34
CA THR A 403 -21.77 15.67 -0.16
C THR A 403 -22.00 15.93 1.33
N PHE A 404 -21.55 17.08 1.82
CA PHE A 404 -21.67 17.45 3.24
C PHE A 404 -22.94 18.26 3.52
N ASN A 405 -23.60 17.95 4.64
CA ASN A 405 -24.79 18.63 5.16
C ASN A 405 -25.90 18.84 4.11
N ASN A 406 -26.22 17.80 3.35
CA ASN A 406 -27.23 17.85 2.27
C ASN A 406 -26.99 18.97 1.23
N GLY A 407 -25.72 19.29 0.97
CA GLY A 407 -25.32 20.32 0.00
C GLY A 407 -25.18 21.72 0.59
N ASN A 408 -25.43 21.91 1.89
CA ASN A 408 -25.17 23.19 2.57
C ASN A 408 -23.68 23.38 2.91
N GLY A 409 -22.89 22.31 2.83
CA GLY A 409 -21.48 22.30 3.18
C GLY A 409 -21.23 22.27 4.69
N MET A 410 -19.99 21.97 5.06
CA MET A 410 -19.52 21.90 6.43
C MET A 410 -18.39 22.91 6.61
N ILE A 411 -18.44 23.69 7.69
CA ILE A 411 -17.34 24.56 8.09
C ILE A 411 -16.21 23.68 8.61
N VAL A 412 -14.99 23.92 8.10
CA VAL A 412 -13.75 23.30 8.54
C VAL A 412 -12.89 24.40 9.14
N ASP A 413 -12.77 24.40 10.46
CA ASP A 413 -11.95 25.39 11.15
C ASP A 413 -10.44 25.13 10.92
N LYS A 414 -9.58 26.11 11.21
CA LYS A 414 -8.14 26.09 10.90
C LYS A 414 -7.44 24.77 11.26
N ASN A 415 -7.71 24.25 12.46
CA ASN A 415 -7.02 23.05 12.98
C ASN A 415 -7.81 21.76 12.71
N GLU A 416 -8.80 21.82 11.84
CA GLU A 416 -9.66 20.69 11.48
C GLU A 416 -9.28 20.13 10.11
N THR A 417 -9.38 18.82 10.00
CA THR A 417 -9.14 18.08 8.76
C THR A 417 -10.22 17.04 8.60
N ILE A 418 -11.00 17.17 7.54
CA ILE A 418 -11.92 16.14 7.08
C ILE A 418 -11.09 15.06 6.39
N ASP A 419 -11.38 13.79 6.68
CA ASP A 419 -10.88 12.63 5.94
C ASP A 419 -12.05 11.78 5.45
N VAL A 420 -12.18 11.66 4.13
CA VAL A 420 -13.11 10.76 3.43
C VAL A 420 -12.35 9.51 3.02
N SER A 421 -12.78 8.35 3.49
CA SER A 421 -12.12 7.08 3.21
C SER A 421 -13.06 5.97 2.73
N PHE A 422 -12.56 5.17 1.79
CA PHE A 422 -13.20 3.94 1.29
C PHE A 422 -12.15 2.99 0.70
N LYS A 423 -12.52 1.74 0.44
CA LYS A 423 -11.58 0.70 -0.03
C LYS A 423 -11.61 0.49 -1.54
N VAL A 424 -10.43 0.35 -2.13
CA VAL A 424 -10.22 0.02 -3.55
C VAL A 424 -9.23 -1.14 -3.72
N LYS A 425 -9.27 -1.80 -4.87
CA LYS A 425 -8.30 -2.82 -5.30
C LYS A 425 -7.95 -2.62 -6.76
N PRO A 426 -6.76 -3.06 -7.24
CA PRO A 426 -6.49 -3.13 -8.66
C PRO A 426 -7.53 -3.99 -9.38
N SER A 427 -7.94 -3.55 -10.57
CA SER A 427 -8.92 -4.24 -11.41
C SER A 427 -8.30 -5.39 -12.19
N ASP A 428 -9.13 -6.27 -12.74
CA ASP A 428 -8.68 -7.34 -13.65
C ASP A 428 -7.90 -6.78 -14.85
N ALA A 429 -8.26 -5.58 -15.31
CA ALA A 429 -7.55 -4.89 -16.39
C ALA A 429 -6.11 -4.50 -15.98
N ALA A 430 -5.90 -4.02 -14.75
CA ALA A 430 -4.57 -3.69 -14.24
C ALA A 430 -3.66 -4.93 -14.15
N TYR A 431 -4.20 -6.05 -13.66
CA TYR A 431 -3.46 -7.31 -13.61
C TYR A 431 -3.14 -7.83 -15.01
N ALA A 432 -4.08 -7.76 -15.95
CA ALA A 432 -3.88 -8.20 -17.33
C ALA A 432 -2.83 -7.36 -18.06
N ASP A 433 -2.89 -6.04 -17.91
CA ASP A 433 -1.94 -5.11 -18.50
C ASP A 433 -0.52 -5.37 -17.98
N TYR A 434 -0.33 -5.44 -16.65
CA TYR A 434 0.98 -5.69 -16.06
C TYR A 434 1.52 -7.09 -16.36
N ALA A 435 0.66 -8.12 -16.40
CA ALA A 435 1.07 -9.48 -16.77
C ALA A 435 1.62 -9.54 -18.21
N SER A 436 1.10 -8.72 -19.11
CA SER A 436 1.56 -8.67 -20.50
C SER A 436 2.80 -7.79 -20.70
N LYS A 437 2.85 -6.60 -20.08
CA LYS A 437 3.87 -5.58 -20.32
C LYS A 437 5.02 -5.58 -19.32
N GLN A 438 4.75 -5.99 -18.07
CA GLN A 438 5.67 -5.87 -16.93
C GLN A 438 6.20 -4.45 -16.70
N GLN A 439 5.44 -3.45 -17.11
CA GLN A 439 5.77 -2.05 -16.95
C GLN A 439 4.51 -1.29 -16.56
N TYR A 440 4.67 -0.39 -15.59
CA TYR A 440 3.61 0.50 -15.18
C TYR A 440 3.61 1.76 -16.06
N PRO A 441 2.42 2.29 -16.41
CA PRO A 441 2.32 3.51 -17.20
C PRO A 441 2.60 4.77 -16.38
N ASP A 442 2.36 4.75 -15.07
CA ASP A 442 2.28 5.94 -14.24
C ASP A 442 3.30 5.94 -13.09
N THR A 443 3.50 7.10 -12.48
CA THR A 443 4.26 7.30 -11.24
C THR A 443 3.44 8.13 -10.27
N GLY A 444 3.31 7.69 -9.02
CA GLY A 444 2.51 8.38 -8.02
C GLY A 444 3.03 9.77 -7.70
N GLU A 445 2.13 10.74 -7.65
CA GLU A 445 2.47 12.13 -7.38
C GLU A 445 2.94 12.34 -5.92
N ALA A 446 3.55 13.49 -5.64
CA ALA A 446 4.01 13.81 -4.29
C ALA A 446 2.87 13.79 -3.27
N ASN A 447 3.18 13.47 -2.00
CA ASN A 447 2.23 13.43 -0.89
C ASN A 447 1.06 12.44 -1.03
N THR A 448 1.17 11.43 -1.91
CA THR A 448 0.13 10.42 -2.13
C THR A 448 0.23 9.17 -1.23
N GLY A 449 1.02 9.25 -0.15
CA GLY A 449 1.27 8.16 0.79
C GLY A 449 2.49 7.30 0.42
N ASN A 450 3.02 6.56 1.41
CA ASN A 450 4.26 5.78 1.28
C ASN A 450 4.20 4.69 0.20
N GLU A 451 3.00 4.18 -0.10
CA GLU A 451 2.81 3.14 -1.12
C GLU A 451 2.74 3.67 -2.55
N SER A 452 2.66 4.99 -2.72
CA SER A 452 2.41 5.61 -4.01
C SER A 452 3.46 6.66 -4.39
N ALA A 453 3.79 7.60 -3.49
CA ALA A 453 4.58 8.77 -3.84
C ALA A 453 5.94 8.40 -4.44
N GLY A 454 6.19 8.83 -5.69
CA GLY A 454 7.41 8.55 -6.44
C GLY A 454 7.60 7.09 -6.88
N LYS A 455 6.62 6.21 -6.63
CA LYS A 455 6.65 4.81 -7.06
C LYS A 455 5.92 4.64 -8.39
N GLN A 456 6.34 3.67 -9.18
CA GLN A 456 5.62 3.27 -10.39
C GLN A 456 4.35 2.49 -10.03
N GLY A 457 3.29 2.66 -10.82
CA GLY A 457 2.02 1.96 -10.63
C GLY A 457 0.96 2.37 -11.66
N TYR A 458 -0.30 2.05 -11.37
CA TYR A 458 -1.46 2.55 -12.12
C TYR A 458 -2.17 3.63 -11.30
N PHE A 459 -2.47 4.79 -11.88
CA PHE A 459 -3.22 5.80 -11.13
C PHE A 459 -4.54 5.24 -10.61
N SER A 460 -4.89 5.53 -9.35
CA SER A 460 -6.14 5.06 -8.73
C SER A 460 -7.36 5.85 -9.21
N ASN A 461 -7.16 7.03 -9.80
CA ASN A 461 -8.23 7.90 -10.25
C ASN A 461 -7.87 8.61 -11.55
N ALA A 462 -8.89 8.89 -12.35
CA ALA A 462 -8.79 9.79 -13.49
C ALA A 462 -8.66 11.25 -13.00
N GLY A 463 -9.39 11.61 -11.96
CA GLY A 463 -9.37 12.94 -11.32
C GLY A 463 -10.16 12.93 -10.01
N ALA A 464 -9.83 13.83 -9.10
CA ALA A 464 -10.57 14.02 -7.86
C ALA A 464 -10.53 15.51 -7.46
N HIS A 465 -11.61 16.00 -6.87
CA HIS A 465 -11.85 17.42 -6.66
C HIS A 465 -12.55 17.69 -5.33
N LEU A 466 -12.12 18.74 -4.63
CA LEU A 466 -12.81 19.34 -3.49
C LEU A 466 -13.60 20.55 -3.98
N ASN A 467 -14.91 20.56 -3.74
CA ASN A 467 -15.74 21.75 -3.90
C ASN A 467 -15.83 22.47 -2.55
N TYR A 468 -15.42 23.73 -2.50
CA TYR A 468 -15.36 24.53 -1.28
C TYR A 468 -15.65 26.01 -1.54
N CYS A 469 -15.81 26.82 -0.49
CA CYS A 469 -15.66 28.26 -0.59
C CYS A 469 -14.95 28.82 0.63
N VAL A 470 -14.44 30.05 0.49
CA VAL A 470 -13.94 30.86 1.61
C VAL A 470 -15.11 31.68 2.15
N VAL A 471 -15.42 31.51 3.42
CA VAL A 471 -16.45 32.26 4.14
C VAL A 471 -15.75 33.23 5.06
N THR A 472 -16.03 34.52 4.92
CA THR A 472 -15.61 35.52 5.92
C THR A 472 -16.76 35.75 6.88
N SER A 473 -16.46 35.87 8.18
CA SER A 473 -17.47 36.19 9.18
C SER A 473 -17.11 37.44 9.97
N VAL A 474 -18.14 38.28 10.18
CA VAL A 474 -18.11 39.48 11.02
C VAL A 474 -19.31 39.39 11.96
N ASN A 475 -19.11 39.39 13.28
CA ASN A 475 -20.21 39.21 14.26
C ASN A 475 -21.08 37.96 14.00
N ASP A 476 -20.46 36.84 13.67
CA ASP A 476 -21.18 35.59 13.33
C ASP A 476 -22.14 35.71 12.14
N GLN A 477 -22.03 36.77 11.34
CA GLN A 477 -22.70 36.91 10.05
C GLN A 477 -21.71 36.54 8.95
N GLU A 478 -22.10 35.59 8.11
CA GLU A 478 -21.27 35.07 7.03
C GLU A 478 -21.45 35.88 5.75
N SER A 479 -20.35 36.06 5.00
CA SER A 479 -20.37 36.62 3.65
C SER A 479 -21.05 35.69 2.64
N GLU A 480 -21.49 36.25 1.51
CA GLU A 480 -21.89 35.43 0.36
C GLU A 480 -20.73 34.50 -0.06
N CYS A 481 -21.08 33.26 -0.41
CA CYS A 481 -20.13 32.17 -0.65
C CYS A 481 -20.20 31.75 -2.11
N THR A 482 -19.12 31.99 -2.85
CA THR A 482 -18.95 31.50 -4.23
C THR A 482 -18.14 30.22 -4.20
N GLN A 483 -18.72 29.12 -4.70
CA GLN A 483 -18.06 27.82 -4.74
C GLN A 483 -16.87 27.82 -5.71
N GLN A 484 -15.79 27.17 -5.30
CA GLN A 484 -14.53 26.97 -6.00
C GLN A 484 -14.19 25.48 -6.00
N THR A 485 -13.28 25.08 -6.89
CA THR A 485 -12.83 23.69 -7.00
C THR A 485 -11.33 23.61 -6.83
N LEU A 486 -10.86 22.61 -6.06
CA LEU A 486 -9.45 22.31 -5.85
C LEU A 486 -9.16 20.85 -6.20
N ASP A 487 -8.17 20.62 -7.06
CA ASP A 487 -7.80 19.29 -7.55
C ASP A 487 -6.94 18.53 -6.55
N TYR A 488 -7.11 17.21 -6.50
CA TYR A 488 -6.28 16.31 -5.70
C TYR A 488 -5.16 15.69 -6.53
N ALA A 489 -4.04 15.42 -5.86
CA ALA A 489 -2.97 14.61 -6.40
C ALA A 489 -3.41 13.17 -6.71
N LYS A 490 -2.72 12.50 -7.64
CA LYS A 490 -3.07 11.16 -8.14
C LYS A 490 -2.17 10.06 -7.54
N PRO A 491 -2.66 9.26 -6.57
CA PRO A 491 -1.94 8.08 -6.10
C PRO A 491 -1.91 6.97 -7.17
N VAL A 492 -0.92 6.06 -7.08
CA VAL A 492 -0.84 4.84 -7.89
C VAL A 492 -0.96 3.58 -7.05
N VAL A 493 -1.65 2.57 -7.56
CA VAL A 493 -1.67 1.20 -7.02
C VAL A 493 -0.70 0.30 -7.78
N GLN A 494 -0.10 -0.67 -7.09
CA GLN A 494 0.69 -1.73 -7.72
C GLN A 494 -0.05 -3.06 -7.65
N VAL A 495 0.25 -3.92 -8.61
CA VAL A 495 -0.26 -5.28 -8.72
C VAL A 495 0.84 -6.29 -8.40
N ARG A 496 0.44 -7.41 -7.79
CA ARG A 496 1.29 -8.59 -7.59
C ARG A 496 0.75 -9.77 -8.39
N LEU A 497 1.61 -10.42 -9.15
CA LEU A 497 1.28 -11.60 -9.95
C LEU A 497 1.87 -12.84 -9.29
N GLY A 498 1.13 -13.94 -9.32
CA GLY A 498 1.58 -15.21 -8.77
C GLY A 498 2.42 -16.03 -9.74
N GLN A 499 2.94 -17.14 -9.22
CA GLN A 499 3.65 -18.15 -9.98
C GLN A 499 3.33 -19.57 -9.52
N ILE A 500 3.51 -20.54 -10.43
CA ILE A 500 3.33 -21.97 -10.16
C ILE A 500 4.58 -22.74 -10.58
N THR A 501 5.07 -23.57 -9.67
CA THR A 501 6.12 -24.55 -9.91
C THR A 501 5.49 -25.91 -10.15
N ILE A 502 5.68 -26.43 -11.35
CA ILE A 502 5.16 -27.72 -11.79
C ILE A 502 6.27 -28.75 -11.66
N ASN A 503 6.03 -29.82 -10.92
CA ASN A 503 6.96 -30.92 -10.69
C ASN A 503 6.38 -32.21 -11.26
N LYS A 504 7.22 -33.00 -11.92
CA LYS A 504 6.85 -34.32 -12.43
C LYS A 504 7.60 -35.42 -11.68
N VAL A 505 6.84 -36.38 -11.17
CA VAL A 505 7.32 -37.55 -10.44
C VAL A 505 6.96 -38.83 -11.21
N TRP A 506 7.86 -39.80 -11.16
CA TRP A 506 7.69 -41.15 -11.70
C TRP A 506 7.76 -42.14 -10.53
N SER A 507 6.73 -42.96 -10.33
CA SER A 507 6.65 -43.88 -9.19
C SER A 507 7.76 -44.93 -9.17
N ASP A 508 8.28 -45.28 -10.35
CA ASP A 508 9.33 -46.28 -10.56
C ASP A 508 10.74 -45.66 -10.68
N GLY A 509 10.85 -44.34 -10.47
CA GLY A 509 12.10 -43.58 -10.35
C GLY A 509 12.50 -42.85 -11.63
N ALA A 510 12.82 -41.56 -11.50
CA ALA A 510 13.16 -40.68 -12.63
C ALA A 510 14.39 -41.15 -13.46
N SER A 511 15.30 -41.94 -12.88
CA SER A 511 16.46 -42.48 -13.60
C SER A 511 16.09 -43.41 -14.75
N LYS A 512 14.93 -44.08 -14.67
CA LYS A 512 14.40 -44.92 -15.75
C LYS A 512 13.82 -44.12 -16.91
N HIS A 513 13.67 -42.81 -16.72
CA HIS A 513 13.03 -41.88 -17.64
C HIS A 513 14.02 -40.85 -18.19
N ALA A 514 15.33 -41.12 -18.16
CA ALA A 514 16.35 -40.14 -18.56
C ALA A 514 16.20 -39.63 -20.01
N SER A 515 15.62 -40.43 -20.90
CA SER A 515 15.33 -40.10 -22.31
C SER A 515 13.91 -39.61 -22.56
N ASP A 516 13.05 -39.63 -21.54
CA ASP A 516 11.62 -39.40 -21.71
C ASP A 516 11.30 -37.91 -21.54
N ALA A 517 10.16 -37.51 -22.10
CA ALA A 517 9.62 -36.18 -21.96
C ALA A 517 8.10 -36.24 -21.79
N VAL A 518 7.57 -35.40 -20.92
CA VAL A 518 6.14 -35.25 -20.64
C VAL A 518 5.72 -33.86 -21.05
N THR A 519 4.57 -33.75 -21.71
CA THR A 519 4.01 -32.44 -22.08
C THR A 519 2.81 -32.14 -21.22
N VAL A 520 2.82 -31.01 -20.54
CA VAL A 520 1.73 -30.53 -19.68
C VAL A 520 1.18 -29.21 -20.20
N GLN A 521 -0.11 -28.97 -19.98
CA GLN A 521 -0.79 -27.71 -20.28
C GLN A 521 -1.25 -27.08 -18.98
N LEU A 522 -0.81 -25.85 -18.72
CA LEU A 522 -1.40 -25.02 -17.67
C LEU A 522 -2.78 -24.55 -18.13
N GLN A 523 -3.75 -24.62 -17.24
CA GLN A 523 -5.13 -24.20 -17.46
C GLN A 523 -5.58 -23.26 -16.35
N ARG A 524 -6.56 -22.42 -16.63
CA ARG A 524 -7.23 -21.57 -15.64
C ARG A 524 -8.74 -21.57 -15.81
N THR A 525 -9.47 -21.39 -14.71
CA THR A 525 -10.91 -21.13 -14.69
C THR A 525 -11.18 -19.89 -13.84
N LYS A 526 -12.16 -19.08 -14.21
CA LYS A 526 -12.52 -17.88 -13.42
C LYS A 526 -13.12 -18.29 -12.07
N THR A 527 -12.57 -17.77 -10.99
CA THR A 527 -12.99 -18.13 -9.62
C THR A 527 -14.38 -17.54 -9.32
N GLY A 528 -15.25 -18.32 -8.67
CA GLY A 528 -16.59 -17.88 -8.29
C GLY A 528 -17.67 -18.08 -9.37
N GLU A 529 -17.28 -18.52 -10.57
CA GLU A 529 -18.22 -18.81 -11.67
C GLU A 529 -18.47 -20.32 -11.79
N ALA A 530 -19.68 -20.78 -11.44
CA ALA A 530 -20.02 -22.21 -11.39
C ALA A 530 -19.92 -22.94 -12.75
N ALA A 531 -19.98 -22.21 -13.87
CA ALA A 531 -19.92 -22.74 -15.23
C ALA A 531 -18.66 -22.29 -16.00
N ALA A 532 -17.63 -21.81 -15.31
CA ALA A 532 -16.39 -21.36 -15.96
C ALA A 532 -15.72 -22.50 -16.75
N GLN A 533 -15.42 -22.25 -18.03
CA GLN A 533 -14.67 -23.18 -18.86
C GLN A 533 -13.17 -23.06 -18.57
N ALA A 534 -12.45 -24.18 -18.66
CA ALA A 534 -11.01 -24.21 -18.52
C ALA A 534 -10.33 -23.63 -19.77
N GLU A 535 -9.59 -22.53 -19.59
CA GLU A 535 -8.81 -21.87 -20.62
C GLU A 535 -7.37 -22.36 -20.57
N LYS A 536 -6.72 -22.53 -21.73
CA LYS A 536 -5.28 -22.82 -21.79
C LYS A 536 -4.49 -21.54 -21.50
N VAL A 537 -3.49 -21.64 -20.63
CA VAL A 537 -2.59 -20.54 -20.28
C VAL A 537 -1.22 -20.80 -20.91
N GLY A 538 -0.85 -19.96 -21.89
CA GLY A 538 0.42 -20.09 -22.60
C GLY A 538 0.58 -21.37 -23.42
N ASP A 539 1.79 -21.57 -23.93
CA ASP A 539 2.16 -22.75 -24.72
C ASP A 539 2.31 -24.01 -23.84
N PRO A 540 2.16 -25.21 -24.42
CA PRO A 540 2.44 -26.47 -23.72
C PRO A 540 3.88 -26.51 -23.18
N ILE A 541 4.03 -27.07 -21.97
CA ILE A 541 5.29 -27.09 -21.22
C ILE A 541 5.86 -28.51 -21.29
N THR A 542 7.12 -28.64 -21.69
CA THR A 542 7.83 -29.93 -21.70
C THR A 542 8.64 -30.11 -20.41
N LEU A 543 8.41 -31.21 -19.71
CA LEU A 543 9.16 -31.66 -18.53
C LEU A 543 10.01 -32.88 -18.88
N ASN A 544 11.29 -32.87 -18.53
CA ASN A 544 12.23 -33.95 -18.83
C ASN A 544 13.45 -33.91 -17.89
N ALA A 545 14.41 -34.82 -18.09
CA ALA A 545 15.61 -34.85 -17.25
C ALA A 545 16.46 -33.57 -17.29
N SER A 546 16.48 -32.84 -18.42
CA SER A 546 17.32 -31.63 -18.57
C SER A 546 16.83 -30.46 -17.74
N ASN A 547 15.53 -30.37 -17.47
CA ASN A 547 14.95 -29.38 -16.55
C ASN A 547 14.63 -29.97 -15.17
N ASN A 548 15.26 -31.08 -14.80
CA ASN A 548 15.02 -31.78 -13.53
C ASN A 548 13.54 -32.09 -13.29
N TRP A 549 12.78 -32.35 -14.36
CA TRP A 549 11.34 -32.60 -14.31
C TRP A 549 10.54 -31.47 -13.64
N THR A 550 11.03 -30.23 -13.73
CA THR A 550 10.38 -29.06 -13.12
C THR A 550 10.30 -27.88 -14.09
N ALA A 551 9.24 -27.07 -13.95
CA ALA A 551 9.08 -25.80 -14.65
C ALA A 551 8.35 -24.80 -13.76
N THR A 552 8.79 -23.55 -13.74
CA THR A 552 8.12 -22.47 -13.01
C THR A 552 7.51 -21.47 -13.99
N ILE A 553 6.21 -21.25 -13.88
CA ILE A 553 5.44 -20.33 -14.72
C ILE A 553 4.96 -19.18 -13.86
N GLY A 554 5.39 -17.96 -14.19
CA GLY A 554 4.99 -16.72 -13.49
C GLY A 554 3.86 -15.98 -14.20
N ARG A 555 3.63 -14.74 -13.73
CA ARG A 555 2.66 -13.78 -14.30
C ARG A 555 1.20 -14.25 -14.20
N LEU A 556 0.89 -15.03 -13.18
CA LEU A 556 -0.46 -15.53 -12.95
C LEU A 556 -1.32 -14.46 -12.30
N GLN A 557 -2.47 -14.18 -12.90
CA GLN A 557 -3.41 -13.17 -12.43
C GLN A 557 -4.25 -13.71 -11.26
N PRO A 558 -4.61 -12.87 -10.27
CA PRO A 558 -5.63 -13.20 -9.27
C PRO A 558 -7.01 -13.43 -9.91
N GLY A 559 -7.93 -14.00 -9.12
CA GLY A 559 -9.31 -14.23 -9.57
C GLY A 559 -9.49 -15.47 -10.45
N TYR A 560 -8.43 -16.27 -10.66
CA TYR A 560 -8.47 -17.51 -11.43
C TYR A 560 -7.95 -18.70 -10.62
N THR A 561 -8.57 -19.86 -10.84
CA THR A 561 -8.11 -21.17 -10.38
C THR A 561 -7.26 -21.84 -11.43
N TYR A 562 -6.01 -22.14 -11.09
CA TYR A 562 -5.05 -22.77 -12.00
C TYR A 562 -4.94 -24.26 -11.75
N SER A 563 -4.89 -25.03 -12.85
CA SER A 563 -4.68 -26.48 -12.85
C SER A 563 -3.69 -26.87 -13.94
N VAL A 564 -3.10 -28.04 -13.80
CA VAL A 564 -2.19 -28.60 -14.81
C VAL A 564 -2.81 -29.89 -15.34
N ALA A 565 -2.73 -30.08 -16.66
CA ALA A 565 -3.11 -31.32 -17.32
C ALA A 565 -1.91 -31.92 -18.05
N GLU A 566 -1.57 -33.17 -17.76
CA GLU A 566 -0.66 -33.95 -18.60
C GLU A 566 -1.37 -34.35 -19.89
N THR A 567 -0.72 -34.06 -21.02
CA THR A 567 -1.28 -34.28 -22.38
C THR A 567 -0.56 -35.38 -23.14
N SER A 568 0.63 -35.79 -22.68
CA SER A 568 1.31 -36.98 -23.18
C SER A 568 0.64 -38.23 -22.60
N GLU A 569 0.23 -39.16 -23.47
CA GLU A 569 -0.39 -40.42 -23.07
C GLU A 569 0.63 -41.57 -23.10
N ASP A 570 0.96 -42.13 -21.93
CA ASP A 570 1.60 -43.44 -21.81
C ASP A 570 0.66 -44.37 -21.06
N SER A 571 0.09 -45.35 -21.76
CA SER A 571 -0.92 -46.26 -21.21
C SER A 571 -0.41 -47.10 -20.04
N ARG A 572 0.92 -47.24 -19.87
CA ARG A 572 1.54 -47.93 -18.73
C ARG A 572 1.37 -47.19 -17.43
N TYR A 573 1.12 -45.88 -17.47
CA TYR A 573 1.04 -45.06 -16.28
C TYR A 573 -0.38 -44.52 -16.04
N ALA A 574 -0.72 -44.30 -14.78
CA ALA A 574 -1.87 -43.51 -14.36
C ALA A 574 -1.36 -42.19 -13.79
N VAL A 575 -1.93 -41.06 -14.25
CA VAL A 575 -1.54 -39.73 -13.79
C VAL A 575 -2.39 -39.33 -12.60
N SER A 576 -1.75 -38.82 -11.54
CA SER A 576 -2.41 -38.14 -10.43
C SER A 576 -1.81 -36.76 -10.20
N TYR A 577 -2.59 -35.86 -9.59
CA TYR A 577 -2.23 -34.46 -9.38
C TYR A 577 -2.35 -34.12 -7.90
N GLN A 578 -1.33 -33.46 -7.37
CA GLN A 578 -1.35 -32.88 -6.03
C GLN A 578 -0.97 -31.41 -6.13
N TYR A 579 -1.73 -30.55 -5.45
CA TYR A 579 -1.50 -29.12 -5.48
C TYR A 579 -1.28 -28.57 -4.06
N GLY A 580 -0.35 -27.63 -3.89
CA GLY A 580 -0.18 -26.82 -2.68
C GLY A 580 1.06 -27.12 -1.81
N ASN A 581 1.21 -26.30 -0.75
CA ASN A 581 2.12 -26.46 0.39
C ASN A 581 1.37 -26.85 1.70
N ALA A 582 0.06 -27.17 1.60
CA ALA A 582 -0.82 -27.49 2.73
C ALA A 582 -1.55 -28.84 2.53
N ALA A 583 -2.02 -29.42 3.63
CA ALA A 583 -2.45 -30.81 3.86
C ALA A 583 -3.07 -31.60 2.69
N SER A 584 -2.84 -32.91 2.72
CA SER A 584 -3.11 -34.02 1.80
C SER A 584 -4.50 -34.14 1.12
N ASN A 585 -5.36 -33.12 1.16
CA ASN A 585 -6.77 -33.21 0.76
C ASN A 585 -7.31 -31.93 0.07
N ALA A 586 -6.47 -30.95 -0.26
CA ALA A 586 -6.91 -29.73 -0.93
C ALA A 586 -7.43 -30.03 -2.35
N THR A 587 -8.74 -29.87 -2.55
CA THR A 587 -9.32 -29.80 -3.91
C THR A 587 -8.96 -28.44 -4.52
N GLY A 588 -8.92 -28.33 -5.85
CA GLY A 588 -8.42 -27.15 -6.57
C GLY A 588 -9.05 -25.80 -6.23
N VAL A 589 -10.11 -25.75 -5.41
CA VAL A 589 -10.77 -24.52 -4.95
C VAL A 589 -9.93 -23.78 -3.88
N ASP A 590 -9.14 -24.48 -3.07
CA ASP A 590 -8.31 -23.85 -2.01
C ASP A 590 -7.01 -23.21 -2.53
N LEU A 591 -6.69 -23.46 -3.81
CA LEU A 591 -5.45 -23.05 -4.45
C LEU A 591 -5.37 -21.55 -4.71
N THR A 592 -6.48 -20.90 -5.01
CA THR A 592 -6.53 -19.47 -5.40
C THR A 592 -6.47 -18.52 -4.23
N LYS A 593 -7.02 -18.92 -3.08
CA LYS A 593 -6.96 -18.12 -1.86
C LYS A 593 -5.53 -18.03 -1.31
N ALA A 594 -4.68 -19.00 -1.62
CA ALA A 594 -3.27 -19.02 -1.23
C ALA A 594 -2.32 -18.41 -2.31
N MET A 595 -2.79 -18.22 -3.54
CA MET A 595 -1.95 -17.80 -4.67
C MET A 595 -1.29 -16.44 -4.45
N VAL A 596 -2.02 -15.41 -4.02
CA VAL A 596 -1.56 -14.00 -4.16
C VAL A 596 -1.09 -13.38 -2.83
N TRP A 597 -1.20 -14.11 -1.72
CA TRP A 597 -1.05 -13.55 -0.36
C TRP A 597 0.14 -14.08 0.44
N GLN A 598 1.11 -14.78 -0.16
CA GLN A 598 2.34 -15.07 0.59
C GLN A 598 3.18 -13.80 0.73
N SER A 599 3.61 -13.55 1.96
CA SER A 599 4.21 -12.31 2.45
C SER A 599 5.63 -12.00 1.95
N ASP A 600 6.18 -12.80 1.02
CA ASP A 600 7.56 -12.70 0.55
C ASP A 600 7.80 -11.68 -0.57
N GLY A 601 6.73 -11.05 -1.07
CA GLY A 601 6.81 -9.98 -2.08
C GLY A 601 6.83 -10.46 -3.53
N ASN A 602 6.77 -11.77 -3.81
CA ASN A 602 6.75 -12.34 -5.17
C ASN A 602 5.38 -12.84 -5.61
N GLY A 603 4.30 -12.37 -4.99
CA GLY A 603 2.93 -12.71 -5.36
C GLY A 603 2.55 -14.17 -5.12
N GLY A 604 3.28 -14.88 -4.23
CA GLY A 604 3.06 -16.27 -3.83
C GLY A 604 3.45 -17.32 -4.88
N ASN A 605 4.17 -18.36 -4.42
CA ASN A 605 4.57 -19.51 -5.23
C ASN A 605 3.74 -20.73 -4.87
N MET A 606 3.07 -21.30 -5.88
CA MET A 606 2.38 -22.57 -5.78
C MET A 606 3.24 -23.73 -6.23
N THR A 607 2.89 -24.93 -5.80
CA THR A 607 3.43 -26.19 -6.33
C THR A 607 2.31 -27.06 -6.88
N ALA A 608 2.52 -27.62 -8.07
CA ALA A 608 1.70 -28.68 -8.65
C ALA A 608 2.60 -29.88 -8.93
N THR A 609 2.34 -31.00 -8.28
CA THR A 609 3.08 -32.24 -8.47
C THR A 609 2.22 -33.24 -9.23
N LEU A 610 2.68 -33.60 -10.43
CA LEU A 610 2.10 -34.64 -11.25
C LEU A 610 2.86 -35.93 -10.99
N THR A 611 2.17 -37.01 -10.68
CA THR A 611 2.79 -38.32 -10.45
C THR A 611 2.27 -39.31 -11.49
N ASN A 612 3.18 -39.86 -12.29
CA ASN A 612 2.87 -41.02 -13.14
C ASN A 612 3.16 -42.26 -12.33
N THR A 613 2.10 -42.96 -11.96
CA THR A 613 2.16 -44.23 -11.25
C THR A 613 2.13 -45.38 -12.25
N LEU A 614 3.20 -46.17 -12.27
CA LEU A 614 3.29 -47.36 -13.12
C LEU A 614 2.19 -48.34 -12.73
N LYS A 615 1.33 -48.67 -13.69
CA LYS A 615 0.28 -49.67 -13.52
C LYS A 615 0.91 -51.06 -13.40
N SER A 616 0.16 -51.99 -12.84
CA SER A 616 0.52 -53.40 -12.77
C SER A 616 -0.54 -54.29 -13.40
N ALA A 617 -0.15 -55.51 -13.73
CA ALA A 617 -1.02 -56.60 -14.14
C ALA A 617 -0.78 -57.79 -13.23
N THR A 618 -1.83 -58.39 -12.68
CA THR A 618 -1.72 -59.52 -11.76
C THR A 618 -2.21 -60.80 -12.43
N LEU A 619 -1.42 -61.87 -12.32
CA LEU A 619 -1.82 -63.24 -12.62
C LEU A 619 -2.25 -63.89 -11.31
N SER A 620 -3.55 -64.09 -11.10
CA SER A 620 -4.07 -64.60 -9.83
C SER A 620 -4.37 -66.10 -9.87
N ASN A 621 -3.75 -66.87 -8.97
CA ASN A 621 -4.04 -68.28 -8.70
C ASN A 621 -4.09 -69.25 -9.91
N VAL A 622 -3.29 -69.03 -10.95
CA VAL A 622 -3.34 -69.84 -12.19
C VAL A 622 -2.35 -71.01 -12.21
N ILE A 623 -1.23 -70.92 -11.49
CA ILE A 623 -0.17 -71.93 -11.54
C ILE A 623 -0.39 -72.95 -10.42
N THR A 624 -1.00 -74.08 -10.76
CA THR A 624 -1.27 -75.19 -9.84
C THR A 624 -0.41 -76.40 -10.20
N VAL A 625 0.24 -76.99 -9.20
CA VAL A 625 0.93 -78.28 -9.32
C VAL A 625 0.08 -79.37 -8.72
N GLN A 626 0.14 -80.57 -9.29
CA GLN A 626 -0.53 -81.76 -8.79
C GLN A 626 0.49 -82.87 -8.58
N LYS A 627 0.43 -83.50 -7.42
CA LYS A 627 1.25 -84.65 -7.11
C LYS A 627 0.49 -85.94 -7.32
N ILE A 628 1.09 -86.85 -8.07
CA ILE A 628 0.58 -88.20 -8.31
C ILE A 628 1.58 -89.21 -7.74
N LEU A 629 1.08 -90.21 -7.02
CA LEU A 629 1.87 -91.36 -6.56
C LEU A 629 1.42 -92.59 -7.34
N GLU A 630 2.36 -93.24 -8.00
CA GLU A 630 2.12 -94.49 -8.73
C GLU A 630 2.74 -95.65 -7.95
N GLY A 631 2.02 -96.78 -7.86
CA GLY A 631 2.50 -97.98 -7.16
C GLY A 631 2.33 -97.96 -5.64
N ARG A 632 1.80 -96.87 -5.05
CA ARG A 632 1.33 -96.80 -3.66
C ARG A 632 0.30 -95.69 -3.44
N ASP A 633 -0.53 -95.84 -2.41
CA ASP A 633 -1.42 -94.77 -1.91
C ASP A 633 -0.64 -93.73 -1.08
N TRP A 634 -1.24 -92.55 -0.90
CA TRP A 634 -0.74 -91.53 0.02
C TRP A 634 -0.83 -91.98 1.48
N LYS A 635 0.11 -91.51 2.31
CA LYS A 635 0.16 -91.80 3.74
C LYS A 635 0.16 -90.52 4.57
N ALA A 636 -0.35 -90.61 5.80
CA ALA A 636 -0.23 -89.54 6.77
C ALA A 636 1.24 -89.15 6.97
N GLY A 637 1.56 -87.88 6.71
CA GLY A 637 2.93 -87.34 6.75
C GLY A 637 3.64 -87.28 5.40
N ASP A 638 3.06 -87.80 4.32
CA ASP A 638 3.59 -87.57 2.97
C ASP A 638 3.49 -86.09 2.59
N SER A 639 4.58 -85.56 2.02
CA SER A 639 4.70 -84.16 1.64
C SER A 639 5.74 -84.00 0.53
N PHE A 640 5.42 -83.18 -0.46
CA PHE A 640 6.26 -82.94 -1.64
C PHE A 640 6.35 -81.45 -1.94
N ASP A 641 7.58 -80.96 -2.10
CA ASP A 641 7.84 -79.56 -2.40
C ASP A 641 8.01 -79.37 -3.90
N PHE A 642 7.44 -78.29 -4.43
CA PHE A 642 7.57 -77.88 -5.82
C PHE A 642 8.17 -76.48 -5.87
N GLU A 643 9.13 -76.30 -6.77
CA GLU A 643 9.91 -75.07 -6.88
C GLU A 643 9.64 -74.39 -8.22
N LEU A 644 9.05 -73.20 -8.17
CA LEU A 644 8.88 -72.27 -9.29
C LEU A 644 10.08 -71.31 -9.34
N THR A 645 10.94 -71.47 -10.33
CA THR A 645 12.10 -70.61 -10.56
C THR A 645 11.77 -69.56 -11.62
N ALA A 646 12.07 -68.29 -11.34
CA ALA A 646 11.89 -67.19 -12.27
C ALA A 646 13.13 -67.02 -13.16
N ASP A 647 12.94 -66.88 -14.48
CA ASP A 647 14.04 -66.60 -15.40
C ASP A 647 14.28 -65.09 -15.50
N GLY A 648 15.54 -64.67 -15.35
CA GLY A 648 15.94 -63.27 -15.50
C GLY A 648 15.27 -62.34 -14.48
N ASN A 649 14.53 -61.34 -14.98
CA ASN A 649 13.85 -60.33 -14.16
C ASN A 649 12.35 -60.64 -13.92
N ALA A 650 11.91 -61.89 -14.12
CA ALA A 650 10.53 -62.27 -13.91
C ALA A 650 10.15 -62.18 -12.41
N PRO A 651 9.01 -61.58 -12.05
CA PRO A 651 8.59 -61.46 -10.66
C PRO A 651 8.12 -62.80 -10.10
N LEU A 652 8.33 -63.04 -8.80
CA LEU A 652 7.79 -64.21 -8.10
C LEU A 652 6.50 -63.85 -7.33
N PRO A 653 5.74 -64.86 -6.89
CA PRO A 653 4.63 -64.67 -5.95
C PRO A 653 5.01 -63.83 -4.72
N ALA A 654 4.09 -63.00 -4.22
CA ALA A 654 4.36 -62.02 -3.17
C ALA A 654 4.81 -62.64 -1.83
N ASP A 655 4.31 -63.83 -1.51
CA ASP A 655 4.70 -64.66 -0.37
C ASP A 655 6.16 -65.15 -0.45
N CYS A 656 6.68 -65.31 -1.67
CA CYS A 656 8.06 -65.73 -1.94
C CYS A 656 9.03 -64.56 -2.17
N ALA A 657 8.52 -63.39 -2.57
CA ALA A 657 9.32 -62.20 -2.87
C ALA A 657 10.10 -61.63 -1.66
N GLN A 658 9.69 -61.96 -0.43
CA GLN A 658 10.32 -61.48 0.81
C GLN A 658 11.69 -62.14 1.12
N GLN A 659 12.10 -63.16 0.36
CA GLN A 659 13.26 -64.02 0.72
C GLN A 659 14.53 -63.82 -0.13
N ALA A 660 14.57 -62.83 -1.04
CA ALA A 660 15.69 -62.62 -1.98
C ALA A 660 16.08 -63.89 -2.79
N GLN A 661 15.17 -64.85 -2.91
CA GLN A 661 15.34 -66.08 -3.68
C GLN A 661 14.86 -65.89 -5.11
N GLN A 662 15.53 -66.52 -6.08
CA GLN A 662 15.08 -66.60 -7.48
C GLN A 662 14.04 -67.70 -7.71
N SER A 663 13.53 -68.29 -6.63
CA SER A 663 12.52 -69.33 -6.67
C SER A 663 11.50 -69.19 -5.55
N CYS A 664 10.35 -69.83 -5.76
CA CYS A 664 9.22 -69.89 -4.84
C CYS A 664 8.84 -71.35 -4.63
N LYS A 665 8.50 -71.74 -3.40
CA LYS A 665 8.16 -73.12 -3.06
C LYS A 665 6.73 -73.25 -2.58
N VAL A 666 6.06 -74.29 -3.03
CA VAL A 666 4.76 -74.74 -2.49
C VAL A 666 4.86 -76.21 -2.14
N THR A 667 4.09 -76.61 -1.14
CA THR A 667 4.10 -77.98 -0.63
C THR A 667 2.74 -78.62 -0.85
N VAL A 668 2.73 -79.80 -1.46
CA VAL A 668 1.56 -80.68 -1.51
C VAL A 668 1.71 -81.72 -0.41
N ALA A 669 0.86 -81.64 0.61
CA ALA A 669 0.86 -82.57 1.73
C ALA A 669 -0.36 -83.50 1.68
N TYR A 670 -0.26 -84.64 2.37
CA TYR A 670 -1.39 -85.54 2.58
C TYR A 670 -2.56 -84.81 3.26
N ASP A 671 -3.75 -84.95 2.69
CA ASP A 671 -5.01 -84.50 3.28
C ASP A 671 -5.99 -85.67 3.34
N ALA A 672 -6.38 -86.07 4.55
CA ALA A 672 -7.31 -87.17 4.77
C ALA A 672 -8.73 -86.91 4.22
N ALA A 673 -9.05 -85.65 3.91
CA ALA A 673 -10.33 -85.23 3.34
C ALA A 673 -10.32 -85.11 1.81
N SER A 674 -9.16 -85.26 1.15
CA SER A 674 -8.99 -85.06 -0.29
C SER A 674 -8.84 -86.39 -1.03
N PRO A 675 -9.53 -86.62 -2.17
CA PRO A 675 -9.26 -87.78 -3.03
C PRO A 675 -7.83 -87.76 -3.56
N ASP A 676 -7.23 -88.93 -3.83
CA ASP A 676 -5.86 -89.04 -4.38
C ASP A 676 -5.61 -88.16 -5.62
N SER A 677 -6.65 -87.90 -6.42
CA SER A 677 -6.63 -87.05 -7.61
C SER A 677 -6.67 -85.53 -7.35
N GLN A 678 -6.68 -85.04 -6.11
CA GLN A 678 -6.74 -83.61 -5.80
C GLN A 678 -5.55 -83.07 -4.98
N HIS A 679 -4.54 -83.91 -4.70
CA HIS A 679 -3.31 -83.50 -4.02
C HIS A 679 -2.57 -82.45 -4.87
N SER A 680 -2.88 -81.19 -4.63
CA SER A 680 -2.43 -80.06 -5.44
C SER A 680 -2.15 -78.85 -4.56
N ALA A 681 -1.29 -77.96 -5.07
CA ALA A 681 -0.97 -76.69 -4.45
C ALA A 681 -0.88 -75.63 -5.54
N THR A 682 -1.31 -74.41 -5.22
CA THR A 682 -1.30 -73.28 -6.15
C THR A 682 -0.30 -72.25 -5.67
N PHE A 683 0.54 -71.77 -6.58
CA PHE A 683 1.42 -70.64 -6.30
C PHE A 683 0.60 -69.35 -6.19
N GLY A 684 1.00 -68.47 -5.27
CA GLY A 684 0.32 -67.20 -5.03
C GLY A 684 0.36 -66.25 -6.23
N ASP A 685 -0.35 -65.13 -6.09
CA ASP A 685 -0.48 -64.10 -7.11
C ASP A 685 0.88 -63.52 -7.54
N ILE A 686 1.10 -63.44 -8.85
CA ILE A 686 2.29 -62.82 -9.43
C ILE A 686 1.90 -61.48 -10.03
N THR A 687 2.55 -60.41 -9.58
CA THR A 687 2.30 -59.04 -10.06
C THR A 687 3.41 -58.58 -10.99
N TYR A 688 3.03 -58.15 -12.19
CA TYR A 688 3.92 -57.65 -13.24
C TYR A 688 3.74 -56.15 -13.41
N ASN A 689 4.82 -55.44 -13.77
CA ASN A 689 4.73 -54.05 -14.18
C ASN A 689 4.08 -53.93 -15.57
N ALA A 690 3.31 -52.87 -15.81
CA ALA A 690 2.73 -52.59 -17.11
C ALA A 690 3.83 -52.38 -18.18
N GLY A 691 3.75 -53.15 -19.24
CA GLY A 691 4.72 -53.17 -20.34
C GLY A 691 4.59 -54.49 -21.08
N LYS A 692 4.46 -54.44 -22.42
CA LYS A 692 4.30 -55.66 -23.22
C LYS A 692 5.56 -56.51 -23.11
N ALA A 693 5.45 -57.66 -22.46
CA ALA A 693 6.57 -58.55 -22.20
C ALA A 693 6.09 -59.98 -21.97
N ASP A 694 6.96 -60.93 -22.29
CA ASP A 694 6.80 -62.34 -21.94
C ASP A 694 7.78 -62.68 -20.81
N TYR A 695 7.29 -63.30 -19.75
CA TYR A 695 8.05 -63.74 -18.58
C TYR A 695 8.09 -65.25 -18.53
N THR A 696 9.25 -65.83 -18.27
CA THR A 696 9.44 -67.28 -18.28
C THR A 696 9.73 -67.78 -16.88
N TYR A 697 9.13 -68.93 -16.55
CA TYR A 697 9.30 -69.63 -15.30
C TYR A 697 9.57 -71.10 -15.55
N THR A 698 10.28 -71.74 -14.62
CA THR A 698 10.54 -73.17 -14.61
C THR A 698 9.96 -73.80 -13.34
N ILE A 699 9.26 -74.92 -13.44
CA ILE A 699 8.80 -75.70 -12.28
C ILE A 699 9.44 -77.08 -12.24
N THR A 700 9.95 -77.45 -11.07
CA THR A 700 10.50 -78.79 -10.77
C THR A 700 10.00 -79.29 -9.41
N GLU A 701 9.96 -80.62 -9.23
CA GLU A 701 9.79 -81.23 -7.92
C GLU A 701 11.12 -81.22 -7.15
N GLY A 702 11.06 -80.92 -5.85
CA GLY A 702 12.19 -81.01 -4.95
C GLY A 702 12.55 -82.45 -4.62
N ASN A 703 13.83 -82.71 -4.35
CA ASN A 703 14.26 -84.01 -3.85
C ASN A 703 13.65 -84.28 -2.47
N GLY A 704 13.14 -85.49 -2.23
CA GLY A 704 12.67 -85.91 -0.91
C GLY A 704 13.30 -87.21 -0.44
N ASN A 705 12.88 -87.66 0.75
CA ASN A 705 13.55 -88.71 1.52
C ASN A 705 12.69 -89.95 1.77
N ILE A 706 11.56 -90.10 1.07
CA ILE A 706 10.69 -91.26 1.23
C ILE A 706 11.35 -92.48 0.57
N ALA A 707 11.63 -93.52 1.36
CA ALA A 707 12.32 -94.71 0.90
C ALA A 707 11.54 -95.44 -0.21
N ALA A 708 12.28 -95.92 -1.23
CA ALA A 708 11.75 -96.65 -2.39
C ALA A 708 10.78 -95.85 -3.29
N LEU A 709 10.74 -94.53 -3.14
CA LEU A 709 10.02 -93.63 -4.03
C LEU A 709 11.01 -92.95 -5.00
N TYR A 710 10.79 -93.11 -6.31
CA TYR A 710 11.50 -92.34 -7.32
C TYR A 710 10.78 -91.01 -7.53
N TYR A 711 11.50 -89.91 -7.28
CA TYR A 711 10.98 -88.56 -7.43
C TYR A 711 10.95 -88.14 -8.91
N SER A 712 9.97 -87.35 -9.31
CA SER A 712 9.78 -86.95 -10.71
C SER A 712 10.97 -86.10 -11.18
N GLY A 713 11.58 -86.53 -12.29
CA GLY A 713 12.55 -85.74 -13.04
C GLY A 713 11.92 -84.69 -13.96
N ALA A 714 10.59 -84.51 -13.90
CA ALA A 714 9.89 -83.63 -14.82
C ALA A 714 10.28 -82.16 -14.61
N LYS A 715 10.30 -81.43 -15.71
CA LYS A 715 10.61 -79.99 -15.73
C LYS A 715 9.63 -79.31 -16.66
N TYR A 716 8.92 -78.32 -16.16
CA TYR A 716 7.97 -77.55 -16.95
C TYR A 716 8.45 -76.11 -17.13
N GLN A 717 8.22 -75.56 -18.31
CA GLN A 717 8.40 -74.14 -18.60
C GLN A 717 7.03 -73.48 -18.75
N ILE A 718 6.84 -72.34 -18.11
CA ILE A 718 5.63 -71.52 -18.21
C ILE A 718 6.04 -70.17 -18.77
N VAL A 719 5.32 -69.71 -19.79
CA VAL A 719 5.47 -68.34 -20.31
C VAL A 719 4.21 -67.56 -19.97
N VAL A 720 4.36 -66.44 -19.28
CA VAL A 720 3.29 -65.50 -18.93
C VAL A 720 3.45 -64.24 -19.79
N ALA A 721 2.40 -63.85 -20.50
CA ALA A 721 2.37 -62.63 -21.28
C ALA A 721 1.65 -61.51 -20.53
N VAL A 722 2.29 -60.34 -20.47
CA VAL A 722 1.66 -59.08 -20.07
C VAL A 722 1.23 -58.34 -21.33
N THR A 723 -0.07 -58.10 -21.46
CA THR A 723 -0.67 -57.47 -22.64
C THR A 723 -1.59 -56.31 -22.26
N GLU A 724 -1.87 -55.45 -23.23
CA GLU A 724 -2.78 -54.32 -23.05
C GLU A 724 -3.99 -54.49 -23.97
N THR A 725 -5.20 -54.36 -23.41
CA THR A 725 -6.46 -54.35 -24.15
C THR A 725 -7.32 -53.18 -23.67
N ASN A 726 -7.70 -52.26 -24.55
CA ASN A 726 -8.51 -51.07 -24.23
C ASN A 726 -7.99 -50.26 -23.03
N GLY A 727 -6.66 -50.08 -22.92
CA GLY A 727 -6.03 -49.33 -21.84
C GLY A 727 -5.89 -50.07 -20.50
N ALA A 728 -6.37 -51.33 -20.42
CA ALA A 728 -6.22 -52.20 -19.27
C ALA A 728 -5.09 -53.21 -19.50
N TRP A 729 -4.20 -53.34 -18.51
CA TRP A 729 -3.08 -54.28 -18.53
C TRP A 729 -3.49 -55.60 -17.86
N THR A 730 -3.24 -56.72 -18.52
CA THR A 730 -3.56 -58.06 -18.03
C THR A 730 -2.36 -58.99 -18.15
N ALA A 731 -2.23 -59.92 -17.20
CA ALA A 731 -1.23 -60.98 -17.22
C ALA A 731 -1.96 -62.32 -17.43
N SER A 732 -1.49 -63.13 -18.38
CA SER A 732 -2.10 -64.42 -18.69
C SER A 732 -1.05 -65.44 -19.09
N VAL A 733 -1.29 -66.72 -18.79
CA VAL A 733 -0.41 -67.80 -19.23
C VAL A 733 -0.52 -67.95 -20.74
N LYS A 734 0.60 -67.75 -21.44
CA LYS A 734 0.73 -67.86 -22.90
C LYS A 734 0.98 -69.30 -23.33
N SER A 735 1.79 -70.05 -22.57
CA SER A 735 2.09 -71.45 -22.84
C SER A 735 2.63 -72.18 -21.62
N VAL A 736 2.37 -73.48 -21.54
CA VAL A 736 2.99 -74.42 -20.59
C VAL A 736 3.62 -75.55 -21.40
N THR A 737 4.90 -75.82 -21.20
CA THR A 737 5.66 -76.84 -21.96
C THR A 737 6.39 -77.78 -21.01
N LYS A 738 6.15 -79.09 -21.14
CA LYS A 738 6.91 -80.13 -20.43
C LYS A 738 8.24 -80.34 -21.15
N LEU A 739 9.33 -79.88 -20.55
CA LEU A 739 10.69 -80.02 -21.09
C LEU A 739 11.24 -81.42 -20.83
N LEU A 740 11.09 -81.91 -19.59
CA LEU A 740 11.49 -83.26 -19.16
C LEU A 740 10.27 -84.07 -18.71
N ASP A 741 10.23 -85.36 -19.05
CA ASP A 741 9.26 -86.31 -18.49
C ASP A 741 9.59 -86.68 -17.04
N ASP A 742 8.71 -87.43 -16.37
CA ASP A 742 8.90 -87.84 -14.97
C ASP A 742 10.15 -88.74 -14.76
N ASN A 743 10.72 -89.29 -15.82
CA ASN A 743 11.97 -90.04 -15.80
C ASN A 743 13.21 -89.17 -16.11
N GLY A 744 13.04 -87.86 -16.29
CA GLY A 744 14.11 -86.91 -16.62
C GLY A 744 14.55 -86.91 -18.08
N LYS A 745 13.75 -87.46 -19.01
CA LYS A 745 14.05 -87.48 -20.44
C LYS A 745 13.44 -86.28 -21.16
N ASN A 746 14.17 -85.70 -22.11
CA ASN A 746 13.67 -84.61 -22.96
C ASN A 746 12.44 -85.03 -23.79
N VAL A 747 11.34 -84.27 -23.68
CA VAL A 747 10.08 -84.53 -24.41
C VAL A 747 9.51 -83.29 -25.13
N SER A 748 9.71 -82.07 -24.60
CA SER A 748 9.25 -80.80 -25.21
C SER A 748 7.78 -80.81 -25.67
N GLU A 749 6.85 -81.15 -24.77
CA GLU A 749 5.43 -81.33 -25.07
C GLU A 749 4.57 -80.16 -24.55
N SER A 750 3.74 -79.56 -25.41
CA SER A 750 2.79 -78.52 -25.00
C SER A 750 1.70 -79.09 -24.09
N GLN A 751 1.43 -78.41 -22.98
CA GLN A 751 0.40 -78.76 -22.02
C GLN A 751 -0.81 -77.82 -22.15
N LYS A 752 -1.97 -78.29 -21.69
CA LYS A 752 -3.20 -77.49 -21.68
C LYS A 752 -3.11 -76.43 -20.58
N ILE A 753 -3.38 -75.18 -20.95
CA ILE A 753 -3.37 -74.04 -20.02
C ILE A 753 -4.54 -74.17 -19.04
N GLY A 754 -4.26 -73.97 -17.75
CA GLY A 754 -5.24 -74.04 -16.67
C GLY A 754 -5.41 -75.43 -16.04
N ASP A 755 -4.87 -76.48 -16.65
CA ASP A 755 -4.84 -77.81 -16.02
C ASP A 755 -3.68 -77.86 -15.00
N PRO A 756 -3.84 -78.57 -13.86
CA PRO A 756 -2.75 -78.75 -12.91
C PRO A 756 -1.53 -79.42 -13.54
N ILE A 757 -0.35 -78.91 -13.21
CA ILE A 757 0.93 -79.44 -13.70
C ILE A 757 1.26 -80.69 -12.89
N ALA A 758 1.08 -81.86 -13.51
CA ALA A 758 1.24 -83.14 -12.85
C ALA A 758 2.71 -83.58 -12.76
N PHE A 759 3.10 -84.05 -11.57
CA PHE A 759 4.37 -84.69 -11.29
C PHE A 759 4.12 -86.05 -10.65
N THR A 760 4.60 -87.12 -11.28
CA THR A 760 4.37 -88.50 -10.83
C THR A 760 5.61 -89.07 -10.16
N ASN A 761 5.47 -89.52 -8.91
CA ASN A 761 6.49 -90.33 -8.26
C ASN A 761 6.11 -91.80 -8.31
N THR A 762 7.05 -92.66 -8.67
CA THR A 762 6.81 -94.10 -8.79
C THR A 762 7.42 -94.84 -7.60
N TYR A 763 6.59 -95.58 -6.87
CA TYR A 763 7.02 -96.46 -5.79
C TYR A 763 7.42 -97.82 -6.34
N VAL A 764 8.60 -98.30 -5.94
CA VAL A 764 9.09 -99.63 -6.33
C VAL A 764 9.11 -100.52 -5.10
N ALA A 765 8.07 -101.36 -4.96
CA ALA A 765 7.99 -102.34 -3.90
C ALA A 765 9.10 -103.38 -4.06
N VAL A 766 9.96 -103.51 -3.05
CA VAL A 766 10.98 -104.57 -3.01
C VAL A 766 10.31 -105.85 -2.47
N SER A 767 9.50 -106.51 -3.30
CA SER A 767 8.96 -107.83 -2.97
C SER A 767 8.81 -108.70 -4.22
N ALA A 768 9.43 -109.88 -4.13
CA ALA A 768 9.45 -111.00 -5.08
C ALA A 768 10.36 -110.87 -6.32
N LEU A 769 11.67 -111.09 -6.11
CA LEU A 769 12.47 -111.84 -7.08
C LEU A 769 11.99 -113.31 -7.07
N PRO A 770 11.42 -113.87 -8.15
CA PRO A 770 11.43 -115.32 -8.30
C PRO A 770 12.83 -115.73 -8.72
N LEU A 771 13.57 -116.30 -7.77
CA LEU A 771 14.71 -117.17 -8.07
C LEU A 771 14.12 -118.41 -8.76
N THR A 772 14.23 -118.52 -10.08
CA THR A 772 14.28 -119.79 -10.86
C THR A 772 14.42 -119.48 -12.36
N GLY A 773 15.41 -120.14 -12.98
CA GLY A 773 16.01 -119.77 -14.26
C GLY A 773 15.21 -120.01 -15.55
N GLY A 774 15.71 -119.38 -16.61
CA GLY A 774 15.33 -119.63 -18.01
C GLY A 774 15.93 -118.56 -18.91
N THR A 775 16.90 -118.94 -19.74
CA THR A 775 17.73 -118.08 -20.59
C THR A 775 16.96 -117.48 -21.78
N THR A 776 16.61 -116.20 -21.75
CA THR A 776 16.73 -115.25 -22.87
C THR A 776 16.39 -113.84 -22.41
N ASP A 777 17.22 -112.88 -22.81
CA ASP A 777 17.02 -111.43 -22.81
C ASP A 777 16.53 -110.76 -21.53
N ARG A 778 17.47 -110.13 -20.81
CA ARG A 778 17.26 -108.84 -20.13
C ARG A 778 18.60 -108.19 -19.79
N GLN A 779 19.00 -107.25 -20.65
CA GLN A 779 19.78 -106.09 -20.23
C GLN A 779 18.96 -105.34 -19.17
N TRP A 780 19.42 -105.36 -17.92
CA TRP A 780 19.24 -104.28 -16.95
C TRP A 780 20.34 -104.40 -15.90
N LEU A 781 20.80 -103.23 -15.43
CA LEU A 781 21.91 -102.95 -14.50
C LEU A 781 23.30 -102.95 -15.15
N LEU A 782 23.79 -101.74 -15.45
CA LEU A 782 25.00 -101.14 -14.86
C LEU A 782 24.96 -99.62 -15.18
N VAL A 783 24.73 -98.79 -14.16
CA VAL A 783 25.73 -97.86 -13.58
C VAL A 783 26.03 -96.65 -14.47
N GLY A 784 25.61 -95.48 -13.99
CA GLY A 784 25.98 -94.16 -14.50
C GLY A 784 26.12 -93.16 -13.35
N GLY A 785 27.04 -93.45 -12.41
CA GLY A 785 27.50 -92.53 -11.38
C GLY A 785 29.04 -92.51 -11.41
N SER A 786 29.57 -91.39 -11.87
CA SER A 786 30.96 -91.04 -12.12
C SER A 786 31.94 -91.19 -10.95
N ILE A 787 33.09 -91.84 -11.18
CA ILE A 787 34.36 -91.52 -10.52
C ILE A 787 35.47 -91.51 -11.58
N GLY A 788 36.18 -90.40 -11.67
CA GLY A 788 37.33 -90.20 -12.55
C GLY A 788 38.60 -90.88 -12.02
N GLY A 789 39.51 -91.19 -12.93
CA GLY A 789 40.86 -91.65 -12.61
C GLY A 789 41.52 -92.40 -13.76
N LEU A 790 42.36 -91.68 -14.51
CA LEU A 790 43.43 -92.11 -15.43
C LEU A 790 43.61 -93.61 -15.74
N ALA A 791 43.62 -93.97 -17.03
CA ALA A 791 44.76 -94.63 -17.70
C ALA A 791 44.51 -94.87 -19.21
N VAL A 792 45.15 -94.04 -20.04
CA VAL A 792 46.06 -94.41 -21.15
C VAL A 792 45.80 -95.73 -21.93
N LEU A 793 45.35 -95.65 -23.20
CA LEU A 793 46.05 -96.14 -24.42
C LEU A 793 45.11 -96.27 -25.65
N LEU A 794 45.42 -95.45 -26.65
CA LEU A 794 45.57 -95.72 -28.10
C LEU A 794 44.45 -96.42 -28.93
N VAL A 795 44.10 -95.69 -30.02
CA VAL A 795 43.95 -96.13 -31.42
C VAL A 795 42.67 -96.95 -31.73
N GLY A 796 41.86 -96.61 -32.71
CA GLY A 796 41.95 -95.58 -33.73
C GLY A 796 40.83 -95.76 -34.76
N ALA A 797 40.81 -94.82 -35.71
CA ALA A 797 40.26 -94.91 -37.07
C ALA A 797 38.74 -95.17 -37.20
N ALA A 798 38.00 -94.15 -37.61
CA ALA A 798 37.61 -93.90 -39.02
C ALA A 798 36.21 -94.47 -39.28
N GLY A 799 35.31 -93.87 -40.02
CA GLY A 799 35.28 -92.61 -40.76
C GLY A 799 33.79 -92.22 -40.91
N ILE A 800 33.49 -91.00 -41.37
CA ILE A 800 33.19 -90.72 -42.79
C ILE A 800 31.84 -91.36 -43.19
N TRP A 801 30.81 -90.69 -43.69
CA TRP A 801 30.60 -89.33 -44.16
C TRP A 801 29.16 -89.26 -44.67
N ASN A 802 28.55 -88.10 -44.48
CA ASN A 802 27.71 -87.38 -45.44
C ASN A 802 26.31 -87.83 -45.87
N SER A 803 25.51 -86.75 -45.87
CA SER A 803 24.60 -86.33 -46.94
C SER A 803 23.22 -86.97 -46.90
N LYS A 804 22.13 -86.30 -47.25
CA LYS A 804 21.91 -85.14 -48.14
C LYS A 804 20.50 -84.63 -47.76
N LYS A 805 20.33 -83.33 -47.52
CA LYS A 805 19.67 -82.35 -48.41
C LYS A 805 18.21 -82.63 -48.81
N ARG A 806 17.44 -81.56 -48.58
CA ARG A 806 16.51 -80.83 -49.46
C ARG A 806 15.05 -81.29 -49.58
N LEU A 807 14.19 -80.40 -49.06
CA LEU A 807 13.11 -79.67 -49.75
C LEU A 807 12.22 -80.47 -50.71
N VAL A 808 10.97 -80.68 -50.30
CA VAL A 808 9.78 -79.95 -50.80
C VAL A 808 8.94 -79.57 -49.59
#